data_AF-F4PWM3-F1
#
_entry.id   AF-F4PWM3-F1
#
_cell.length_a   1.000
_cell.length_b   1.000
_cell.length_c   1.000
_cell.angle_alpha   90.00
_cell.angle_beta   90.00
_cell.angle_gamma   90.00
#
_symmetry.space_group_name_H-M   'P 1'
#
loop_
_entity.id
_entity.type
_entity.pdbx_description
1 polymer ?
#
loop_
_entity_poly.entity_id
_entity_poly.type
_entity_poly.pdbx_seq_one_letter_code
_entity_poly.pdbx_strand_id
1 'polypeptide(L)'
;MDSVFLNSSSYYIKYCNEEFYFNGTLNNINVFTYQPELDPPFIVESFNIVSPGDELLFVYKMDSLPIGKFTMIAISPSLPFINESIIRACSSIGSIEIHMFVPNCSTLVSSLSIIGFKGQAIGTATEGTGEISYPLNTIKPCPPSLSIVLQDNDSVVVKANGRLVNDQTTSFKTGLNVLVFSKDLSHMTITNFDTSSSSDVSSSSSSSSSSSTDTTNIQFNRFIQHHYKKSSVIAIVAIIPEGKDGSYLRLSSTTIQTIKEKLGSKYIDQYIGGTSKWVLISVYDYTLFTANEHATSANTCSASYYPRSYSSLKVSVGSCNRVYSSAQSYIYIDGRSKFTSGGDGLSITIYKDGYDESLVFKIVADDQVNNGSPSDIAVSKAANFILNRIPVGSVVAISLTTSPSSSFTIPQDLRDALKTLGANLSSKINNQSSYALIGRKGSPPGSAPEQISQTGPVSLSGCFSNSMPAIPYGFEIKAIGKGCDQIGGDSYVKFYVNSQEIKFDYSKALNMLVVRPDGSLSYLRSYDTGTSDSDAEAFIEDFNDVEDGYIAIATKGEWTQNLGDVARNLITSRLGGTNYGEYPRDYGSSYSIIGEVGASFAPVQSFCPRETSTAPNYPAISSIRVPGYDTMLREIGDSVLINGTTEMKIHDTTIVGSLSSDSIKVATIRIIRVEETLFDFIKSLPDGTKVICQTTNTSISSNEQRLAFQMIGGCKYDMKQPYNAVYTIIGVKGCSPGSAMENVSEINSNLVMASFARVDKNNY
;
A
#
# COMPACT_ATOMS: atom_id res chain seq x y z
N MET A 1 -28.94 4.72 -7.00
CA MET A 1 -29.01 5.49 -5.74
C MET A 1 -29.06 6.94 -6.14
N ASP A 2 -30.03 7.65 -5.58
CA ASP A 2 -30.22 9.07 -5.76
C ASP A 2 -29.05 9.85 -5.12
N SER A 3 -28.82 11.06 -5.62
CA SER A 3 -27.65 11.88 -5.32
C SER A 3 -27.49 12.20 -3.84
N VAL A 4 -26.25 12.12 -3.35
CA VAL A 4 -25.85 12.59 -2.01
C VAL A 4 -25.24 13.97 -2.14
N PHE A 5 -25.68 14.92 -1.31
CA PHE A 5 -25.14 16.28 -1.23
C PHE A 5 -24.68 16.56 0.19
N LEU A 6 -23.58 17.30 0.35
CA LEU A 6 -23.10 17.77 1.64
C LEU A 6 -22.83 19.27 1.52
N ASN A 7 -23.47 20.08 2.37
CA ASN A 7 -23.24 21.51 2.44
C ASN A 7 -22.70 21.86 3.83
N SER A 8 -21.42 22.20 3.90
CA SER A 8 -20.73 22.56 5.13
C SER A 8 -20.96 24.00 5.59
N SER A 9 -21.56 24.86 4.76
CA SER A 9 -21.97 26.23 5.16
C SER A 9 -23.32 26.27 5.86
N SER A 10 -24.25 25.41 5.42
CA SER A 10 -25.61 25.28 5.96
C SER A 10 -25.79 24.03 6.82
N TYR A 11 -24.72 23.25 7.01
CA TYR A 11 -24.65 22.02 7.80
C TYR A 11 -25.82 21.05 7.52
N TYR A 12 -26.02 20.68 6.26
CA TYR A 12 -26.99 19.63 5.90
C TYR A 12 -26.43 18.64 4.89
N ILE A 13 -27.00 17.43 4.89
CA ILE A 13 -26.83 16.43 3.85
C ILE A 13 -28.14 16.25 3.14
N LYS A 14 -28.14 16.19 1.82
CA LYS A 14 -29.31 15.74 1.07
C LYS A 14 -29.08 14.32 0.58
N TYR A 15 -29.95 13.40 0.96
CA TYR A 15 -29.88 11.98 0.59
C TYR A 15 -31.27 11.54 0.12
N CYS A 16 -31.36 10.97 -1.08
CA CYS A 16 -32.65 10.61 -1.69
C CYS A 16 -33.67 11.76 -1.72
N ASN A 17 -33.20 12.99 -2.02
CA ASN A 17 -33.96 14.24 -2.01
C ASN A 17 -34.46 14.74 -0.64
N GLU A 18 -34.15 14.04 0.45
CA GLU A 18 -34.44 14.50 1.81
C GLU A 18 -33.24 15.20 2.42
N GLU A 19 -33.47 16.30 3.12
CA GLU A 19 -32.43 17.12 3.75
C GLU A 19 -32.33 16.82 5.25
N PHE A 20 -31.13 16.43 5.66
CA PHE A 20 -30.76 16.09 7.02
C PHE A 20 -29.81 17.16 7.56
N TYR A 21 -30.34 18.04 8.40
CA TYR A 21 -29.57 19.09 9.05
C TYR A 21 -28.83 18.55 10.27
N PHE A 22 -27.64 19.06 10.53
CA PHE A 22 -26.82 18.69 11.67
C PHE A 22 -26.28 19.94 12.38
N ASN A 23 -26.03 19.82 13.68
CA ASN A 23 -25.45 20.92 14.46
C ASN A 23 -23.97 21.08 14.11
N GLY A 24 -23.68 22.00 13.20
CA GLY A 24 -22.33 22.52 13.03
C GLY A 24 -22.03 23.57 14.10
N THR A 25 -21.13 23.26 15.05
CA THR A 25 -20.50 24.32 15.84
C THR A 25 -19.30 24.88 15.11
N LEU A 26 -18.96 26.14 15.41
CA LEU A 26 -17.72 26.77 14.95
C LEU A 26 -16.54 25.86 15.34
N ASN A 27 -15.63 25.61 14.40
CA ASN A 27 -14.39 24.82 14.56
C ASN A 27 -14.56 23.29 14.52
N ASN A 28 -15.66 22.78 13.97
CA ASN A 28 -15.85 21.33 13.86
C ASN A 28 -15.34 20.70 12.56
N ILE A 29 -14.88 19.46 12.67
CA ILE A 29 -14.89 18.47 11.62
C ILE A 29 -16.05 17.51 11.89
N ASN A 30 -17.01 17.41 10.98
CA ASN A 30 -18.14 16.48 11.09
C ASN A 30 -17.92 15.30 10.16
N VAL A 31 -17.97 14.09 10.69
CA VAL A 31 -17.77 12.85 9.94
C VAL A 31 -19.09 12.09 9.86
N PHE A 32 -19.51 11.82 8.63
CA PHE A 32 -20.72 11.06 8.33
C PHE A 32 -20.32 9.69 7.83
N THR A 33 -20.79 8.66 8.52
CA THR A 33 -20.48 7.27 8.17
C THR A 33 -21.77 6.58 7.71
N TYR A 34 -21.82 6.08 6.47
CA TYR A 34 -23.04 5.44 5.93
C TYR A 34 -23.37 4.14 6.65
N GLN A 35 -24.62 4.01 7.09
CA GLN A 35 -25.20 2.82 7.72
C GLN A 35 -26.57 2.58 7.09
N PRO A 36 -26.69 1.64 6.14
CA PRO A 36 -27.90 1.48 5.33
C PRO A 36 -29.16 1.15 6.15
N GLU A 37 -28.99 0.74 7.40
CA GLU A 37 -30.08 0.33 8.27
C GLU A 37 -30.58 1.45 9.20
N LEU A 38 -30.01 2.66 9.14
CA LEU A 38 -30.52 3.85 9.86
C LEU A 38 -31.40 4.69 8.94
N ASP A 39 -32.23 5.55 9.54
CA ASP A 39 -33.03 6.56 8.84
C ASP A 39 -32.88 7.92 9.54
N PRO A 40 -32.09 8.88 9.01
CA PRO A 40 -31.26 8.76 7.81
C PRO A 40 -30.17 7.70 7.92
N PRO A 41 -29.65 7.16 6.80
CA PRO A 41 -28.65 6.10 6.80
C PRO A 41 -27.23 6.59 7.11
N PHE A 42 -27.08 7.52 8.07
CA PHE A 42 -25.80 8.09 8.45
C PHE A 42 -25.68 8.26 9.97
N ILE A 43 -24.52 7.88 10.51
CA ILE A 43 -24.09 8.35 11.83
C ILE A 43 -23.25 9.60 11.64
N VAL A 44 -23.55 10.64 12.42
CA VAL A 44 -22.79 11.90 12.48
C VAL A 44 -21.96 11.93 13.76
N GLU A 45 -20.65 12.09 13.62
CA GLU A 45 -19.74 12.34 14.74
C GLU A 45 -19.04 13.70 14.50
N SER A 46 -19.14 14.61 15.47
CA SER A 46 -18.58 15.96 15.40
C SER A 46 -17.35 16.08 16.30
N PHE A 47 -16.25 16.59 15.73
CA PHE A 47 -14.97 16.76 16.40
C PHE A 47 -14.64 18.25 16.46
N ASN A 48 -14.66 18.84 17.65
CA ASN A 48 -14.30 20.23 17.87
C ASN A 48 -12.78 20.36 17.98
N ILE A 49 -12.14 20.98 17.00
CA ILE A 49 -10.68 21.12 16.94
C ILE A 49 -10.34 22.56 17.32
N VAL A 50 -9.91 22.80 18.55
CA VAL A 50 -9.60 24.16 19.04
C VAL A 50 -8.09 24.36 19.18
N SER A 51 -7.36 23.30 19.50
CA SER A 51 -5.93 23.29 19.79
C SER A 51 -5.24 22.03 19.26
N PRO A 52 -3.92 22.08 18.96
CA PRO A 52 -3.17 20.89 18.56
C PRO A 52 -3.26 19.77 19.60
N GLY A 53 -3.65 18.57 19.17
CA GLY A 53 -3.95 17.42 20.00
C GLY A 53 -5.44 17.06 19.99
N ASP A 54 -6.34 18.02 19.80
CA ASP A 54 -7.80 17.77 19.72
C ASP A 54 -8.14 16.89 18.50
N GLU A 55 -7.34 16.97 17.43
CA GLU A 55 -7.53 16.18 16.22
C GLU A 55 -7.30 14.68 16.41
N LEU A 56 -6.69 14.26 17.51
CA LEU A 56 -6.38 12.84 17.75
C LEU A 56 -7.64 11.98 17.79
N LEU A 57 -8.75 12.50 18.31
CA LEU A 57 -10.03 11.77 18.30
C LEU A 57 -10.60 11.62 16.88
N PHE A 58 -10.48 12.67 16.07
CA PHE A 58 -10.87 12.62 14.65
C PHE A 58 -9.99 11.63 13.87
N VAL A 59 -8.67 11.72 14.02
CA VAL A 59 -7.71 10.83 13.35
C VAL A 59 -7.96 9.38 13.77
N TYR A 60 -8.16 9.15 15.07
CA TYR A 60 -8.50 7.83 15.60
C TYR A 60 -9.79 7.29 14.99
N LYS A 61 -10.83 8.13 14.90
CA LYS A 61 -12.08 7.77 14.22
C LYS A 61 -11.80 7.36 12.78
N MET A 62 -11.05 8.16 12.02
CA MET A 62 -10.75 7.89 10.61
C MET A 62 -9.90 6.63 10.42
N ASP A 63 -8.94 6.36 11.31
CA ASP A 63 -8.13 5.13 11.32
C ASP A 63 -8.97 3.90 11.68
N SER A 64 -10.01 4.06 12.51
CA SER A 64 -10.93 2.97 12.88
C SER A 64 -11.96 2.61 11.80
N LEU A 65 -12.09 3.42 10.75
CA LEU A 65 -13.07 3.15 9.69
C LEU A 65 -12.66 1.91 8.87
N PRO A 66 -13.60 0.99 8.59
CA PRO A 66 -13.39 -0.10 7.65
C PRO A 66 -12.96 0.41 6.27
N ILE A 67 -12.04 -0.31 5.61
CA ILE A 67 -11.71 -0.06 4.20
C ILE A 67 -12.97 -0.30 3.36
N GLY A 68 -13.20 0.59 2.39
CA GLY A 68 -14.41 0.61 1.57
C GLY A 68 -15.63 1.22 2.27
N LYS A 69 -15.49 1.76 3.50
CA LYS A 69 -16.59 2.46 4.17
C LYS A 69 -16.83 3.81 3.51
N PHE A 70 -18.05 4.01 2.99
CA PHE A 70 -18.51 5.31 2.51
C PHE A 70 -18.53 6.31 3.66
N THR A 71 -17.83 7.41 3.46
CA THR A 71 -17.59 8.43 4.48
C THR A 71 -17.71 9.81 3.84
N MET A 72 -18.41 10.72 4.52
CA MET A 72 -18.41 12.13 4.18
C MET A 72 -17.78 12.92 5.33
N ILE A 73 -17.10 14.01 5.00
CA ILE A 73 -16.47 14.90 5.97
C ILE A 73 -16.87 16.33 5.63
N ALA A 74 -17.45 17.06 6.59
CA ALA A 74 -17.67 18.50 6.49
C ALA A 74 -16.71 19.21 7.47
N ILE A 75 -15.83 20.04 6.93
CA ILE A 75 -14.86 20.82 7.69
C ILE A 75 -15.34 22.26 7.75
N SER A 76 -15.50 22.76 8.98
CA SER A 76 -15.85 24.15 9.27
C SER A 76 -14.78 25.11 8.75
N PRO A 77 -15.17 26.26 8.16
CA PRO A 77 -14.20 27.25 7.70
C PRO A 77 -13.44 27.92 8.86
N SER A 78 -14.03 27.91 10.06
CA SER A 78 -13.45 28.48 11.28
C SER A 78 -12.41 27.58 11.96
N LEU A 79 -12.07 26.42 11.39
CA LEU A 79 -11.06 25.54 12.00
C LEU A 79 -9.78 26.36 12.29
N PRO A 80 -9.16 26.28 13.48
CA PRO A 80 -8.01 27.12 13.82
C PRO A 80 -6.74 26.74 13.07
N PHE A 81 -6.55 25.46 12.75
CA PHE A 81 -5.40 24.93 12.04
C PHE A 81 -5.72 23.60 11.36
N ILE A 82 -4.92 23.23 10.36
CA ILE A 82 -4.92 21.92 9.71
C ILE A 82 -3.49 21.40 9.79
N ASN A 83 -3.31 20.21 10.34
CA ASN A 83 -2.00 19.57 10.42
C ASN A 83 -1.94 18.30 9.57
N GLU A 84 -0.74 17.75 9.44
CA GLU A 84 -0.47 16.55 8.65
C GLU A 84 -1.35 15.35 9.05
N SER A 85 -1.74 15.25 10.33
CA SER A 85 -2.61 14.16 10.80
C SER A 85 -4.02 14.30 10.24
N ILE A 86 -4.58 15.50 10.21
CA ILE A 86 -5.90 15.79 9.61
C ILE A 86 -5.85 15.55 8.10
N ILE A 87 -4.83 16.09 7.45
CA ILE A 87 -4.60 15.94 6.00
C ILE A 87 -4.58 14.46 5.62
N ARG A 88 -3.80 13.67 6.35
CA ARG A 88 -3.66 12.21 6.14
C ARG A 88 -4.97 11.47 6.39
N ALA A 89 -5.69 11.82 7.46
CA ALA A 89 -6.98 11.21 7.77
C ALA A 89 -8.02 11.46 6.67
N CYS A 90 -8.11 12.69 6.14
CA CYS A 90 -8.98 13.02 5.01
C CYS A 90 -8.50 12.39 3.70
N SER A 91 -7.19 12.41 3.43
CA SER A 91 -6.57 11.78 2.25
C SER A 91 -6.87 10.28 2.19
N SER A 92 -7.03 9.62 3.35
CA SER A 92 -7.37 8.21 3.43
C SER A 92 -8.77 7.86 2.91
N ILE A 93 -9.65 8.85 2.68
CA ILE A 93 -10.92 8.65 1.96
C ILE A 93 -10.89 9.20 0.52
N GLY A 94 -9.70 9.54 0.01
CA GLY A 94 -9.47 10.03 -1.33
C GLY A 94 -9.41 11.55 -1.48
N SER A 95 -9.43 12.32 -0.39
CA SER A 95 -9.37 13.79 -0.41
C SER A 95 -8.03 14.29 -0.95
N ILE A 96 -8.08 15.26 -1.87
CA ILE A 96 -6.91 16.04 -2.32
C ILE A 96 -7.02 17.51 -1.90
N GLU A 97 -8.22 18.08 -1.87
CA GLU A 97 -8.44 19.50 -1.52
C GLU A 97 -7.99 19.83 -0.10
N ILE A 98 -7.98 18.85 0.81
CA ILE A 98 -7.52 19.05 2.18
C ILE A 98 -6.07 19.57 2.27
N HIS A 99 -5.23 19.27 1.27
CA HIS A 99 -3.84 19.75 1.22
C HIS A 99 -3.75 21.24 0.90
N MET A 100 -4.76 21.80 0.25
CA MET A 100 -4.85 23.22 -0.11
C MET A 100 -5.76 24.01 0.84
N PHE A 101 -6.43 23.32 1.76
CA PHE A 101 -7.37 23.94 2.67
C PHE A 101 -6.63 24.79 3.71
N VAL A 102 -6.76 26.11 3.59
CA VAL A 102 -6.17 27.08 4.52
C VAL A 102 -7.25 27.56 5.50
N PRO A 103 -7.23 27.09 6.76
CA PRO A 103 -8.14 27.57 7.79
C PRO A 103 -7.98 29.08 8.03
N ASN A 104 -9.09 29.77 8.37
CA ASN A 104 -9.10 31.19 8.75
C ASN A 104 -8.50 32.16 7.73
N CYS A 105 -8.49 31.82 6.45
CA CYS A 105 -8.13 32.77 5.40
C CYS A 105 -9.20 33.88 5.35
N SER A 106 -8.83 35.11 5.72
CA SER A 106 -9.75 36.25 5.84
C SER A 106 -10.44 36.65 4.52
N THR A 107 -9.91 36.18 3.39
CA THR A 107 -10.43 36.47 2.05
C THR A 107 -11.29 35.36 1.45
N LEU A 108 -11.22 34.14 1.99
CA LEU A 108 -11.93 32.95 1.49
C LEU A 108 -12.35 32.07 2.66
N VAL A 109 -13.49 32.41 3.28
CA VAL A 109 -14.15 31.58 4.30
C VAL A 109 -14.83 30.40 3.60
N SER A 110 -14.04 29.52 3.00
CA SER A 110 -14.56 28.32 2.34
C SER A 110 -14.65 27.20 3.37
N SER A 111 -15.81 26.57 3.45
CA SER A 111 -15.96 25.29 4.13
C SER A 111 -15.57 24.18 3.16
N LEU A 112 -15.06 23.04 3.63
CA LEU A 112 -14.67 21.92 2.79
C LEU A 112 -15.58 20.71 3.04
N SER A 113 -16.23 20.24 1.99
CA SER A 113 -17.01 19.01 1.98
C SER A 113 -16.26 17.95 1.18
N ILE A 114 -16.09 16.76 1.77
CA ILE A 114 -15.38 15.63 1.18
C ILE A 114 -16.33 14.44 1.20
N ILE A 115 -16.47 13.75 0.09
CA ILE A 115 -17.22 12.51 0.01
C ILE A 115 -16.37 11.46 -0.70
N GLY A 116 -16.13 10.34 -0.03
CA GLY A 116 -15.36 9.25 -0.61
C GLY A 116 -15.50 7.96 0.17
N PHE A 117 -14.60 7.02 -0.08
CA PHE A 117 -14.55 5.75 0.62
C PHE A 117 -13.19 5.56 1.28
N LYS A 118 -13.18 5.06 2.51
CA LYS A 118 -11.93 4.74 3.21
C LYS A 118 -11.09 3.78 2.38
N GLY A 119 -9.82 4.14 2.20
CA GLY A 119 -8.83 3.43 1.42
C GLY A 119 -8.81 3.73 -0.08
N GLN A 120 -9.59 4.71 -0.56
CA GLN A 120 -9.50 5.18 -1.95
C GLN A 120 -8.28 6.07 -2.21
N ALA A 121 -7.90 6.16 -3.49
CA ALA A 121 -6.75 6.94 -3.93
C ALA A 121 -6.97 8.43 -3.72
N ILE A 122 -5.90 9.16 -3.38
CA ILE A 122 -5.92 10.61 -3.29
C ILE A 122 -6.40 11.20 -4.62
N GLY A 123 -7.34 12.14 -4.55
CA GLY A 123 -7.98 12.78 -5.70
C GLY A 123 -9.17 12.03 -6.29
N THR A 124 -9.64 10.94 -5.68
CA THR A 124 -10.88 10.24 -6.10
C THR A 124 -12.09 10.62 -5.27
N ALA A 125 -11.89 11.29 -4.13
CA ALA A 125 -13.02 11.84 -3.38
C ALA A 125 -13.70 12.92 -4.22
N THR A 126 -15.02 12.97 -4.11
CA THR A 126 -15.79 14.12 -4.58
C THR A 126 -15.70 15.21 -3.53
N GLU A 127 -15.17 16.37 -3.90
CA GLU A 127 -14.89 17.45 -2.96
C GLU A 127 -15.53 18.75 -3.42
N GLY A 128 -15.95 19.59 -2.48
CA GLY A 128 -16.53 20.90 -2.74
C GLY A 128 -16.08 21.91 -1.70
N THR A 129 -15.63 23.08 -2.15
CA THR A 129 -15.35 24.24 -1.31
C THR A 129 -16.45 25.28 -1.47
N GLY A 130 -16.92 25.85 -0.35
CA GLY A 130 -18.01 26.84 -0.36
C GLY A 130 -19.42 26.23 -0.43
N GLU A 131 -20.34 26.87 -1.17
CA GLU A 131 -21.75 26.44 -1.29
C GLU A 131 -22.00 25.37 -2.37
N ILE A 132 -20.98 24.99 -3.13
CA ILE A 132 -21.14 24.14 -4.33
C ILE A 132 -21.19 22.67 -3.92
N SER A 133 -22.24 21.97 -4.37
CA SER A 133 -22.51 20.56 -4.07
C SER A 133 -22.36 19.68 -5.31
N TYR A 134 -21.87 18.44 -5.15
CA TYR A 134 -21.71 17.47 -6.24
C TYR A 134 -22.43 16.14 -5.95
N PRO A 135 -23.18 15.57 -6.92
CA PRO A 135 -23.89 14.30 -6.74
C PRO A 135 -22.97 13.09 -6.95
N LEU A 136 -23.08 12.07 -6.08
CA LEU A 136 -22.42 10.77 -6.24
C LEU A 136 -23.38 9.68 -6.72
N ASN A 137 -22.97 8.98 -7.77
CA ASN A 137 -23.66 7.81 -8.29
C ASN A 137 -22.98 6.54 -7.77
N THR A 138 -23.74 5.72 -7.04
CA THR A 138 -23.43 4.38 -6.50
C THR A 138 -22.56 4.26 -5.24
N ILE A 139 -23.20 3.92 -4.11
CA ILE A 139 -22.57 3.43 -2.89
C ILE A 139 -22.58 1.90 -2.92
N LYS A 140 -21.41 1.25 -2.84
CA LYS A 140 -21.34 -0.19 -2.56
C LYS A 140 -21.50 -0.42 -1.05
N PRO A 141 -22.29 -1.43 -0.63
CA PRO A 141 -22.41 -1.75 0.79
C PRO A 141 -21.05 -2.16 1.36
N CYS A 142 -20.71 -1.60 2.52
CA CYS A 142 -19.52 -1.97 3.27
C CYS A 142 -19.66 -3.42 3.75
N PRO A 143 -18.60 -4.24 3.70
CA PRO A 143 -18.63 -5.54 4.35
C PRO A 143 -18.92 -5.37 5.86
N PRO A 144 -19.58 -6.37 6.49
CA PRO A 144 -19.79 -6.36 7.92
C PRO A 144 -18.44 -6.23 8.66
N SER A 145 -18.45 -5.68 9.87
CA SER A 145 -17.24 -5.43 10.68
C SER A 145 -17.54 -5.48 12.18
N LEU A 146 -16.57 -5.85 13.00
CA LEU A 146 -16.64 -5.74 14.45
C LEU A 146 -15.43 -4.92 14.91
N SER A 147 -15.65 -3.80 15.57
CA SER A 147 -14.58 -2.99 16.17
C SER A 147 -14.83 -2.82 17.66
N ILE A 148 -13.79 -3.03 18.45
CA ILE A 148 -13.82 -2.87 19.90
C ILE A 148 -12.78 -1.85 20.27
N VAL A 149 -13.17 -0.84 21.05
CA VAL A 149 -12.32 0.23 21.52
C VAL A 149 -12.48 0.35 23.02
N LEU A 150 -11.42 0.07 23.76
CA LEU A 150 -11.26 0.47 25.15
C LEU A 150 -10.86 1.95 25.11
N GLN A 151 -11.69 2.86 25.62
CA GLN A 151 -11.38 4.30 25.63
C GLN A 151 -10.63 4.71 26.91
N ASP A 152 -11.06 4.16 28.05
CA ASP A 152 -10.46 4.33 29.37
C ASP A 152 -10.41 2.98 30.11
N ASN A 153 -10.06 2.99 31.41
CA ASN A 153 -10.05 1.77 32.23
C ASN A 153 -11.46 1.20 32.46
N ASP A 154 -12.50 2.04 32.31
CA ASP A 154 -13.88 1.68 32.66
C ASP A 154 -14.84 1.73 31.45
N SER A 155 -14.38 2.20 30.28
CA SER A 155 -15.24 2.45 29.11
C SER A 155 -14.82 1.60 27.91
N VAL A 156 -15.78 0.82 27.38
CA VAL A 156 -15.63 0.07 26.13
C VAL A 156 -16.71 0.46 25.17
N VAL A 157 -16.26 0.82 23.99
CA VAL A 157 -17.09 1.06 22.83
C VAL A 157 -16.99 -0.16 21.91
N VAL A 158 -18.09 -0.88 21.79
CA VAL A 158 -18.21 -2.02 20.88
C VAL A 158 -19.12 -1.61 19.73
N LYS A 159 -18.58 -1.63 18.50
CA LYS A 159 -19.35 -1.38 17.29
C LYS A 159 -19.39 -2.63 16.41
N ALA A 160 -20.58 -3.11 16.08
CA ALA A 160 -20.80 -4.17 15.08
C ALA A 160 -21.50 -3.58 13.87
N ASN A 161 -20.95 -3.81 12.68
CA ASN A 161 -21.34 -3.20 11.41
C ASN A 161 -21.37 -1.65 11.49
N GLY A 162 -20.52 -1.09 12.35
CA GLY A 162 -20.47 0.34 12.67
C GLY A 162 -21.52 0.81 13.69
N ARG A 163 -22.48 -0.02 14.10
CA ARG A 163 -23.48 0.30 15.12
C ARG A 163 -22.95 0.03 16.51
N LEU A 164 -23.16 0.96 17.44
CA LEU A 164 -22.93 0.71 18.86
C LEU A 164 -23.81 -0.47 19.29
N VAL A 165 -23.20 -1.56 19.74
CA VAL A 165 -23.92 -2.75 20.19
C VAL A 165 -24.41 -2.57 21.62
N ASN A 166 -23.89 -1.58 22.33
CA ASN A 166 -24.14 -1.35 23.74
C ASN A 166 -24.33 0.14 24.01
N ASP A 167 -25.55 0.64 23.81
CA ASP A 167 -25.95 2.00 24.20
C ASP A 167 -26.24 2.08 25.72
N GLN A 168 -26.34 0.94 26.39
CA GLN A 168 -26.53 0.86 27.84
C GLN A 168 -25.25 0.41 28.53
N THR A 169 -24.88 1.15 29.55
CA THR A 169 -23.72 1.00 30.45
C THR A 169 -23.70 -0.36 31.17
N THR A 170 -23.50 -1.48 30.46
CA THR A 170 -23.03 -2.68 31.16
C THR A 170 -21.62 -2.37 31.61
N SER A 171 -21.47 -2.01 32.89
CA SER A 171 -20.18 -1.76 33.50
C SER A 171 -19.33 -3.00 33.30
N PHE A 172 -18.32 -2.90 32.43
CA PHE A 172 -17.30 -3.92 32.34
C PHE A 172 -16.65 -4.02 33.72
N LYS A 173 -16.42 -5.25 34.17
CA LYS A 173 -15.83 -5.49 35.49
C LYS A 173 -14.34 -5.74 35.31
N THR A 174 -13.60 -5.54 36.40
CA THR A 174 -12.22 -6.02 36.49
C THR A 174 -12.15 -7.52 36.15
N GLY A 175 -11.24 -7.90 35.25
CA GLY A 175 -10.99 -9.30 34.89
C GLY A 175 -11.24 -9.60 33.41
N LEU A 176 -11.76 -10.79 33.11
CA LEU A 176 -12.09 -11.16 31.72
C LEU A 176 -13.55 -10.80 31.42
N ASN A 177 -13.79 -9.97 30.41
CA ASN A 177 -15.14 -9.71 29.91
C ASN A 177 -15.27 -10.37 28.52
N VAL A 178 -16.27 -11.22 28.33
CA VAL A 178 -16.42 -12.02 27.10
C VAL A 178 -17.68 -11.60 26.38
N LEU A 179 -17.55 -11.29 25.09
CA LEU A 179 -18.64 -10.89 24.20
C LEU A 179 -18.82 -11.93 23.10
N VAL A 180 -19.89 -12.70 23.18
CA VAL A 180 -20.20 -13.71 22.16
C VAL A 180 -21.16 -13.12 21.15
N PHE A 181 -20.77 -13.16 19.88
CA PHE A 181 -21.57 -12.71 18.74
C PHE A 181 -22.09 -13.89 17.90
N SER A 182 -23.29 -13.73 17.34
CA SER A 182 -23.72 -14.56 16.21
C SER A 182 -22.85 -14.30 14.97
N LYS A 183 -22.87 -15.21 13.98
CA LYS A 183 -22.01 -15.13 12.78
C LYS A 183 -22.24 -13.88 11.92
N ASP A 184 -23.47 -13.37 11.95
CA ASP A 184 -23.93 -12.13 11.30
C ASP A 184 -23.74 -10.87 12.17
N LEU A 185 -23.17 -11.02 13.37
CA LEU A 185 -22.94 -9.97 14.36
C LEU A 185 -24.23 -9.30 14.90
N SER A 186 -25.39 -9.93 14.74
CA SER A 186 -26.69 -9.36 15.14
C SER A 186 -27.03 -9.59 16.62
N HIS A 187 -26.59 -10.69 17.21
CA HIS A 187 -26.86 -11.05 18.61
C HIS A 187 -25.57 -11.03 19.42
N MET A 188 -25.59 -10.35 20.57
CA MET A 188 -24.46 -10.25 21.49
C MET A 188 -24.85 -10.76 22.89
N THR A 189 -23.98 -11.53 23.53
CA THR A 189 -24.07 -11.87 24.97
C THR A 189 -22.80 -11.43 25.67
N ILE A 190 -22.92 -10.72 26.79
CA ILE A 190 -21.78 -10.29 27.62
C ILE A 190 -21.73 -11.15 28.88
N THR A 191 -20.55 -11.65 29.24
CA THR A 191 -20.32 -12.37 30.51
C THR A 191 -19.00 -11.92 31.13
N ASN A 192 -19.04 -11.56 32.42
CA ASN A 192 -17.89 -11.00 33.13
C ASN A 192 -17.35 -12.04 34.14
N PHE A 193 -16.03 -12.20 34.17
CA PHE A 193 -15.32 -13.12 35.04
C PHE A 193 -14.29 -12.33 35.85
N ASP A 194 -14.56 -12.10 37.14
CA ASP A 194 -13.63 -11.39 38.03
C ASP A 194 -12.44 -12.28 38.41
N THR A 195 -11.32 -12.03 37.75
CA THR A 195 -10.05 -12.73 37.96
C THR A 195 -9.06 -11.92 38.81
N SER A 196 -9.51 -10.84 39.46
CA SER A 196 -8.65 -9.92 40.22
C SER A 196 -8.72 -10.11 41.72
N SER A 197 -9.85 -10.57 42.26
CA SER A 197 -10.04 -10.66 43.71
C SER A 197 -9.05 -11.66 44.33
N SER A 198 -8.03 -11.16 45.03
CA SER A 198 -7.39 -11.92 46.10
C SER A 198 -8.34 -11.86 47.29
N SER A 199 -9.08 -12.93 47.55
CA SER A 199 -9.49 -13.15 48.92
C SER A 199 -8.20 -13.40 49.69
N ASP A 200 -7.61 -12.35 50.27
CA ASP A 200 -6.59 -12.48 51.29
C ASP A 200 -7.23 -13.22 52.46
N VAL A 201 -7.12 -14.54 52.42
CA VAL A 201 -7.43 -15.42 53.56
C VAL A 201 -6.31 -15.20 54.58
N SER A 202 -6.27 -14.02 55.16
CA SER A 202 -5.48 -13.75 56.34
C SER A 202 -6.23 -14.37 57.53
N SER A 203 -5.73 -15.53 57.93
CA SER A 203 -5.86 -16.16 59.25
C SER A 203 -7.19 -16.84 59.65
N SER A 204 -7.02 -18.13 59.99
CA SER A 204 -7.80 -18.93 60.95
C SER A 204 -9.13 -19.56 60.51
N SER A 205 -9.04 -20.69 59.80
CA SER A 205 -9.51 -22.00 60.28
C SER A 205 -9.57 -23.03 59.14
N SER A 206 -9.08 -24.22 59.44
CA SER A 206 -8.87 -25.36 58.55
C SER A 206 -10.19 -25.94 58.00
N SER A 207 -10.70 -25.37 56.92
CA SER A 207 -11.68 -26.05 56.06
C SER A 207 -11.34 -25.80 54.59
N SER A 208 -11.32 -26.87 53.82
CA SER A 208 -10.87 -26.96 52.42
C SER A 208 -11.87 -26.31 51.45
N SER A 209 -12.13 -25.01 51.61
CA SER A 209 -12.86 -24.23 50.62
C SER A 209 -11.90 -23.79 49.53
N SER A 210 -12.04 -24.37 48.33
CA SER A 210 -11.36 -23.93 47.11
C SER A 210 -11.44 -22.41 46.95
N SER A 211 -10.31 -21.77 46.64
CA SER A 211 -10.23 -20.31 46.50
C SER A 211 -11.24 -19.81 45.45
N SER A 212 -11.83 -18.63 45.67
CA SER A 212 -12.81 -18.03 44.75
C SER A 212 -12.24 -17.84 43.34
N THR A 213 -10.95 -17.55 43.22
CA THR A 213 -10.23 -17.38 41.94
C THR A 213 -10.21 -18.65 41.10
N ASP A 214 -10.04 -19.82 41.71
CA ASP A 214 -10.09 -21.11 41.00
C ASP A 214 -11.48 -21.37 40.42
N THR A 215 -12.52 -20.97 41.18
CA THR A 215 -13.92 -21.12 40.74
C THR A 215 -14.21 -20.25 39.50
N THR A 216 -13.75 -18.99 39.49
CA THR A 216 -13.92 -18.11 38.32
C THR A 216 -13.19 -18.63 37.08
N ASN A 217 -11.94 -19.10 37.24
CA ASN A 217 -11.17 -19.69 36.14
C ASN A 217 -11.87 -20.94 35.56
N ILE A 218 -12.42 -21.81 36.42
CA ILE A 218 -13.20 -22.98 35.99
C ILE A 218 -14.47 -22.56 35.24
N GLN A 219 -15.18 -21.54 35.73
CA GLN A 219 -16.39 -21.01 35.09
C GLN A 219 -16.09 -20.44 33.70
N PHE A 220 -15.01 -19.65 33.56
CA PHE A 220 -14.56 -19.15 32.26
C PHE A 220 -14.27 -20.29 31.28
N ASN A 221 -13.49 -21.29 31.71
CA ASN A 221 -13.14 -22.41 30.85
C ASN A 221 -14.39 -23.19 30.40
N ARG A 222 -15.35 -23.45 31.30
CA ARG A 222 -16.64 -24.07 30.95
C ARG A 222 -17.44 -23.22 29.96
N PHE A 223 -17.48 -21.91 30.16
CA PHE A 223 -18.16 -20.98 29.27
C PHE A 223 -17.58 -21.03 27.86
N ILE A 224 -16.25 -20.92 27.71
CA ILE A 224 -15.58 -21.01 26.40
C ILE A 224 -15.84 -22.36 25.74
N GLN A 225 -15.75 -23.47 26.48
CA GLN A 225 -16.02 -24.81 25.93
C GLN A 225 -17.47 -24.96 25.45
N HIS A 226 -18.44 -24.32 26.12
CA HIS A 226 -19.84 -24.33 25.72
C HIS A 226 -20.08 -23.59 24.39
N HIS A 227 -19.45 -22.42 24.22
CA HIS A 227 -19.63 -21.58 23.03
C HIS A 227 -18.75 -21.98 21.85
N TYR A 228 -17.58 -22.57 22.10
CA TYR A 228 -16.60 -22.98 21.08
C TYR A 228 -17.19 -23.91 20.00
N LYS A 229 -18.11 -24.79 20.38
CA LYS A 229 -18.71 -25.77 19.44
C LYS A 229 -19.91 -25.25 18.63
N LYS A 230 -20.40 -24.03 18.89
CA LYS A 230 -21.68 -23.53 18.36
C LYS A 230 -21.55 -22.58 17.14
N SER A 231 -20.42 -22.60 16.42
CA SER A 231 -20.18 -21.74 15.23
C SER A 231 -20.45 -20.25 15.46
N SER A 232 -20.02 -19.73 16.61
CA SER A 232 -20.18 -18.33 17.01
C SER A 232 -18.91 -17.52 16.74
N VAL A 233 -19.05 -16.22 16.50
CA VAL A 233 -17.94 -15.26 16.56
C VAL A 233 -17.72 -14.95 18.04
N ILE A 234 -16.55 -15.23 18.60
CA ILE A 234 -16.29 -15.08 20.05
C ILE A 234 -15.30 -13.94 20.25
N ALA A 235 -15.79 -12.73 20.50
CA ALA A 235 -14.92 -11.64 20.89
C ALA A 235 -14.64 -11.71 22.41
N ILE A 236 -13.38 -11.63 22.80
CA ILE A 236 -12.98 -11.63 24.21
C ILE A 236 -12.32 -10.29 24.51
N VAL A 237 -13.01 -9.49 25.31
CA VAL A 237 -12.53 -8.18 25.72
C VAL A 237 -12.01 -8.30 27.14
N ALA A 238 -10.72 -8.61 27.27
CA ALA A 238 -10.08 -8.65 28.57
C ALA A 238 -9.67 -7.25 29.02
N ILE A 239 -10.62 -6.51 29.60
CA ILE A 239 -10.23 -5.31 30.34
C ILE A 239 -9.49 -5.74 31.59
N ILE A 240 -8.18 -5.63 31.54
CA ILE A 240 -7.36 -5.54 32.73
C ILE A 240 -7.47 -4.07 33.12
N PRO A 241 -8.37 -3.66 34.05
CA PRO A 241 -8.09 -2.42 34.69
C PRO A 241 -6.75 -2.66 35.39
N GLU A 242 -5.85 -1.69 35.29
CA GLU A 242 -5.10 -1.35 36.48
C GLU A 242 -6.16 -1.28 37.58
N GLY A 243 -6.30 -2.34 38.39
CA GLY A 243 -6.93 -2.16 39.68
C GLY A 243 -6.26 -0.92 40.28
N LYS A 244 -7.00 -0.09 41.00
CA LYS A 244 -6.40 1.09 41.65
C LYS A 244 -5.12 0.75 42.47
N ASP A 245 -4.93 -0.54 42.74
CA ASP A 245 -3.83 -1.14 43.50
C ASP A 245 -2.76 -1.88 42.65
N GLY A 246 -2.83 -1.86 41.31
CA GLY A 246 -1.84 -2.50 40.42
C GLY A 246 -1.91 -4.04 40.35
N SER A 247 -3.05 -4.65 40.67
CA SER A 247 -3.22 -6.11 40.68
C SER A 247 -3.31 -6.71 39.27
N TYR A 248 -2.44 -7.68 38.97
CA TYR A 248 -2.39 -8.42 37.70
C TYR A 248 -3.57 -9.41 37.50
N LEU A 249 -3.89 -9.76 36.24
CA LEU A 249 -4.82 -10.85 35.94
C LEU A 249 -4.30 -12.17 36.52
N ARG A 250 -5.04 -12.77 37.47
CA ARG A 250 -4.71 -14.09 38.01
C ARG A 250 -5.36 -15.20 37.19
N LEU A 251 -4.79 -15.47 36.01
CA LEU A 251 -5.23 -16.56 35.14
C LEU A 251 -4.54 -17.87 35.55
N SER A 252 -5.32 -18.94 35.72
CA SER A 252 -4.77 -20.28 35.89
C SER A 252 -4.07 -20.74 34.61
N SER A 253 -3.07 -21.62 34.71
CA SER A 253 -2.41 -22.22 33.53
C SER A 253 -3.39 -22.87 32.56
N THR A 254 -4.47 -23.47 33.08
CA THR A 254 -5.55 -24.07 32.28
C THR A 254 -6.35 -23.00 31.51
N THR A 255 -6.59 -21.84 32.12
CA THR A 255 -7.25 -20.70 31.47
C THR A 255 -6.39 -20.10 30.37
N ILE A 256 -5.09 -19.90 30.65
CA ILE A 256 -4.12 -19.45 29.65
C ILE A 256 -4.10 -20.40 28.45
N GLN A 257 -4.03 -21.72 28.71
CA GLN A 257 -4.04 -22.72 27.66
C GLN A 257 -5.35 -22.73 26.88
N THR A 258 -6.49 -22.54 27.55
CA THR A 258 -7.80 -22.42 26.88
C THR A 258 -7.84 -21.19 25.96
N ILE A 259 -7.30 -20.05 26.40
CA ILE A 259 -7.18 -18.84 25.57
C ILE A 259 -6.28 -19.06 24.35
N LYS A 260 -5.16 -19.75 24.51
CA LYS A 260 -4.27 -20.10 23.38
C LYS A 260 -4.91 -21.08 22.39
N GLU A 261 -5.42 -22.20 22.89
CA GLU A 261 -5.86 -23.32 22.07
C GLU A 261 -7.27 -23.14 21.48
N LYS A 262 -8.19 -22.51 22.23
CA LYS A 262 -9.59 -22.37 21.83
C LYS A 262 -9.92 -21.00 21.24
N LEU A 263 -9.12 -19.99 21.56
CA LEU A 263 -9.37 -18.62 21.17
C LEU A 263 -8.24 -18.05 20.30
N GLY A 264 -7.18 -18.82 20.09
CA GLY A 264 -6.12 -18.51 19.12
C GLY A 264 -5.11 -17.48 19.59
N SER A 265 -5.13 -17.11 20.88
CA SER A 265 -4.18 -16.12 21.41
C SER A 265 -2.74 -16.59 21.24
N LYS A 266 -1.88 -15.67 20.79
CA LYS A 266 -0.43 -15.91 20.65
C LYS A 266 0.35 -15.17 21.72
N TYR A 267 -0.21 -14.12 22.29
CA TYR A 267 0.51 -13.22 23.18
C TYR A 267 -0.04 -13.16 24.61
N ILE A 268 -1.01 -14.00 24.99
CA ILE A 268 -1.60 -13.98 26.33
C ILE A 268 -0.58 -14.06 27.47
N ASP A 269 0.52 -14.81 27.30
CA ASP A 269 1.56 -14.92 28.32
C ASP A 269 2.24 -13.58 28.64
N GLN A 270 2.22 -12.63 27.69
CA GLN A 270 2.84 -11.31 27.87
C GLN A 270 2.03 -10.40 28.78
N TYR A 271 0.73 -10.63 28.92
CA TYR A 271 -0.18 -9.71 29.60
C TYR A 271 -0.38 -10.03 31.08
N ILE A 272 -0.09 -11.26 31.47
CA ILE A 272 -0.38 -11.76 32.82
C ILE A 272 0.52 -11.10 33.88
N GLY A 273 1.60 -10.41 33.48
CA GLY A 273 2.54 -9.74 34.38
C GLY A 273 2.75 -8.24 34.14
N GLY A 274 1.91 -7.55 33.35
CA GLY A 274 2.10 -6.14 32.98
C GLY A 274 0.88 -5.23 33.19
N THR A 275 1.09 -3.91 33.09
CA THR A 275 0.08 -2.84 33.29
C THR A 275 -0.60 -2.43 31.98
N SER A 276 -1.28 -3.34 31.28
CA SER A 276 -1.79 -3.03 29.93
C SER A 276 -3.23 -3.49 29.68
N LYS A 277 -3.96 -2.67 28.93
CA LYS A 277 -5.25 -3.03 28.32
C LYS A 277 -5.01 -4.09 27.25
N TRP A 278 -5.86 -5.12 27.20
CA TRP A 278 -5.76 -6.19 26.21
C TRP A 278 -7.12 -6.47 25.56
N VAL A 279 -7.15 -6.52 24.23
CA VAL A 279 -8.34 -6.94 23.48
C VAL A 279 -7.97 -8.10 22.58
N LEU A 280 -8.81 -9.13 22.55
CA LEU A 280 -8.72 -10.27 21.65
C LEU A 280 -10.04 -10.46 20.92
N ILE A 281 -10.06 -10.29 19.60
CA ILE A 281 -11.20 -10.73 18.78
C ILE A 281 -10.85 -12.10 18.21
N SER A 282 -11.56 -13.14 18.66
CA SER A 282 -11.39 -14.51 18.16
C SER A 282 -12.54 -14.91 17.28
N VAL A 283 -12.23 -15.46 16.11
CA VAL A 283 -13.25 -16.03 15.22
C VAL A 283 -12.96 -17.50 14.98
N TYR A 284 -13.93 -18.33 15.35
CA TYR A 284 -13.89 -19.75 15.11
C TYR A 284 -14.58 -20.09 13.80
N ASP A 285 -13.79 -20.49 12.80
CA ASP A 285 -14.27 -20.97 11.50
C ASP A 285 -13.68 -22.35 11.26
N TYR A 286 -14.35 -23.40 11.76
CA TYR A 286 -14.20 -24.87 11.62
C TYR A 286 -12.81 -25.52 11.50
N THR A 287 -11.83 -24.86 10.87
CA THR A 287 -10.47 -25.33 10.60
C THR A 287 -9.37 -24.37 11.06
N LEU A 288 -9.65 -23.07 11.24
CA LEU A 288 -8.61 -22.05 11.49
C LEU A 288 -9.05 -20.95 12.45
N PHE A 289 -8.13 -20.56 13.34
CA PHE A 289 -8.28 -19.45 14.25
C PHE A 289 -7.78 -18.17 13.62
N THR A 290 -8.67 -17.17 13.58
CA THR A 290 -8.27 -15.79 13.35
C THR A 290 -8.41 -15.05 14.67
N ALA A 291 -7.28 -14.64 15.24
CA ALA A 291 -7.21 -13.82 16.43
C ALA A 291 -6.63 -12.44 16.05
N ASN A 292 -7.32 -11.37 16.40
CA ASN A 292 -6.77 -10.02 16.41
C ASN A 292 -6.58 -9.61 17.87
N GLU A 293 -5.32 -9.53 18.28
CA GLU A 293 -4.87 -9.15 19.62
C GLU A 293 -4.17 -7.81 19.56
N HIS A 294 -4.57 -6.88 20.42
CA HIS A 294 -3.87 -5.63 20.61
C HIS A 294 -3.73 -5.39 22.11
N ALA A 295 -2.54 -4.95 22.51
CA ALA A 295 -2.33 -4.43 23.84
C ALA A 295 -1.50 -3.16 23.83
N THR A 296 -1.83 -2.29 24.78
CA THR A 296 -1.13 -1.03 24.98
C THR A 296 -1.36 -0.54 26.40
N SER A 297 -0.42 0.26 26.87
CA SER A 297 -0.54 1.07 28.09
C SER A 297 -1.13 2.45 27.80
N ALA A 298 -1.41 2.77 26.54
CA ALA A 298 -2.11 3.99 26.18
C ALA A 298 -3.55 3.99 26.72
N ASN A 299 -4.16 5.18 26.80
CA ASN A 299 -5.55 5.31 27.23
C ASN A 299 -6.48 4.48 26.34
N THR A 300 -6.20 4.40 25.04
CA THR A 300 -7.04 3.67 24.11
C THR A 300 -6.41 2.38 23.61
N CYS A 301 -7.16 1.27 23.60
CA CYS A 301 -6.77 0.01 22.99
C CYS A 301 -7.88 -0.45 22.06
N SER A 302 -7.55 -0.87 20.83
CA SER A 302 -8.59 -1.26 19.89
C SER A 302 -8.23 -2.39 18.95
N ALA A 303 -9.22 -3.23 18.68
CA ALA A 303 -9.13 -4.33 17.73
C ALA A 303 -10.30 -4.24 16.76
N SER A 304 -10.04 -4.59 15.50
CA SER A 304 -11.07 -4.65 14.46
C SER A 304 -11.00 -5.99 13.73
N TYR A 305 -12.18 -6.53 13.41
CA TYR A 305 -12.37 -7.76 12.67
C TYR A 305 -13.30 -7.51 11.49
N TYR A 306 -12.93 -8.07 10.34
CA TYR A 306 -13.68 -7.97 9.10
C TYR A 306 -14.15 -9.37 8.70
N PRO A 307 -15.44 -9.72 8.92
CA PRO A 307 -16.02 -10.98 8.51
C PRO A 307 -15.88 -11.26 7.00
N ARG A 308 -15.88 -12.57 6.74
CA ARG A 308 -15.56 -13.27 5.49
C ARG A 308 -16.34 -12.75 4.28
N SER A 309 -15.64 -12.61 3.15
CA SER A 309 -16.23 -12.82 1.82
C SER A 309 -15.81 -14.21 1.33
N TYR A 310 -16.69 -14.94 0.63
CA TYR A 310 -16.54 -16.39 0.41
C TYR A 310 -15.36 -16.83 -0.49
N SER A 311 -14.54 -15.90 -1.01
CA SER A 311 -13.45 -16.17 -1.95
C SER A 311 -12.14 -15.42 -1.65
N SER A 312 -11.84 -15.19 -0.37
CA SER A 312 -10.74 -14.32 0.05
C SER A 312 -9.57 -15.06 0.72
N LEU A 313 -8.34 -14.73 0.34
CA LEU A 313 -7.10 -15.00 1.07
C LEU A 313 -7.21 -14.56 2.54
N LYS A 314 -6.92 -15.45 3.48
CA LYS A 314 -6.89 -15.14 4.91
C LYS A 314 -5.45 -14.83 5.32
N VAL A 315 -5.22 -13.64 5.86
CA VAL A 315 -3.90 -13.25 6.37
C VAL A 315 -4.03 -12.91 7.84
N SER A 316 -3.08 -13.38 8.65
CA SER A 316 -2.90 -12.95 10.03
C SER A 316 -1.44 -12.67 10.28
N VAL A 317 -1.15 -11.53 10.90
CA VAL A 317 0.21 -11.08 11.18
C VAL A 317 0.25 -10.55 12.61
N GLY A 318 1.29 -10.89 13.34
CA GLY A 318 1.49 -10.43 14.71
C GLY A 318 2.94 -10.07 14.94
N SER A 319 3.13 -9.10 15.83
CA SER A 319 4.43 -8.72 16.35
C SER A 319 4.33 -8.45 17.85
N CYS A 320 5.41 -8.74 18.56
CA CYS A 320 5.56 -8.39 19.96
C CYS A 320 6.94 -7.82 20.25
N ASN A 321 7.02 -6.97 21.28
CA ASN A 321 8.29 -6.46 21.79
C ASN A 321 8.95 -7.54 22.67
N ARG A 322 10.24 -7.82 22.40
CA ARG A 322 11.03 -8.84 23.09
C ARG A 322 11.27 -8.59 24.57
N VAL A 323 11.15 -7.36 25.03
CA VAL A 323 11.32 -7.02 26.46
C VAL A 323 10.40 -7.88 27.34
N TYR A 324 9.24 -8.25 26.83
CA TYR A 324 8.19 -8.87 27.63
C TYR A 324 8.02 -10.39 27.39
N SER A 325 8.60 -10.99 26.32
CA SER A 325 8.64 -12.45 26.20
C SER A 325 9.58 -12.99 25.11
N SER A 326 9.73 -14.32 25.12
CA SER A 326 10.32 -15.12 24.02
C SER A 326 9.42 -15.30 22.81
N ALA A 327 8.17 -14.82 22.85
CA ALA A 327 7.23 -14.98 21.75
C ALA A 327 7.74 -14.28 20.48
N GLN A 328 7.33 -14.85 19.36
CA GLN A 328 7.87 -14.52 18.05
C GLN A 328 6.86 -13.67 17.26
N SER A 329 7.38 -12.79 16.41
CA SER A 329 6.58 -12.27 15.31
C SER A 329 6.09 -13.44 14.46
N TYR A 330 4.86 -13.37 13.96
CA TYR A 330 4.27 -14.42 13.14
C TYR A 330 3.57 -13.86 11.92
N ILE A 331 3.54 -14.65 10.85
CA ILE A 331 2.69 -14.42 9.67
C ILE A 331 2.05 -15.76 9.26
N TYR A 332 0.73 -15.80 9.24
CA TYR A 332 -0.08 -16.90 8.73
C TYR A 332 -0.81 -16.49 7.46
N ILE A 333 -0.80 -17.37 6.47
CA ILE A 333 -1.60 -17.24 5.24
C ILE A 333 -2.44 -18.49 5.10
N ASP A 334 -3.75 -18.32 4.99
CA ASP A 334 -4.76 -19.38 5.06
C ASP A 334 -4.50 -20.33 6.24
N GLY A 335 -4.13 -19.71 7.36
CA GLY A 335 -3.86 -20.38 8.63
C GLY A 335 -2.64 -21.30 8.66
N ARG A 336 -1.86 -21.35 7.57
CA ARG A 336 -0.54 -21.99 7.55
C ARG A 336 0.50 -20.96 7.97
N SER A 337 1.39 -21.34 8.90
CA SER A 337 2.51 -20.49 9.28
C SER A 337 3.44 -20.32 8.08
N LYS A 338 3.70 -19.09 7.69
CA LYS A 338 4.71 -18.74 6.67
C LYS A 338 5.99 -18.23 7.31
N PHE A 339 5.84 -17.57 8.47
CA PHE A 339 6.95 -17.03 9.21
C PHE A 339 6.68 -17.09 10.71
N THR A 340 7.67 -17.57 11.44
CA THR A 340 7.80 -17.42 12.89
C THR A 340 9.27 -17.17 13.15
N SER A 341 9.64 -15.97 13.61
CA SER A 341 11.04 -15.70 13.97
C SER A 341 11.18 -15.20 15.39
N GLY A 342 12.17 -15.75 16.08
CA GLY A 342 12.81 -15.07 17.20
C GLY A 342 13.83 -14.08 16.64
N GLY A 343 13.64 -12.79 16.89
CA GLY A 343 14.62 -11.78 16.50
C GLY A 343 14.04 -10.38 16.47
N ASP A 344 14.92 -9.39 16.60
CA ASP A 344 14.59 -8.03 16.20
C ASP A 344 14.68 -7.92 14.67
N GLY A 345 13.85 -7.07 14.09
CA GLY A 345 13.83 -6.81 12.66
C GLY A 345 12.42 -6.77 12.08
N LEU A 346 12.37 -6.39 10.81
CA LEU A 346 11.15 -6.30 10.03
C LEU A 346 11.05 -7.54 9.14
N SER A 347 9.89 -8.18 9.09
CA SER A 347 9.66 -9.37 8.26
C SER A 347 8.54 -9.06 7.28
N ILE A 348 8.73 -9.44 6.02
CA ILE A 348 7.80 -9.18 4.93
C ILE A 348 7.43 -10.50 4.28
N THR A 349 6.14 -10.81 4.21
CA THR A 349 5.64 -11.90 3.37
C THR A 349 4.82 -11.31 2.23
N ILE A 350 5.14 -11.72 1.01
CA ILE A 350 4.47 -11.28 -0.20
C ILE A 350 3.63 -12.46 -0.72
N TYR A 351 2.35 -12.21 -0.91
CA TYR A 351 1.44 -13.11 -1.58
C TYR A 351 1.12 -12.56 -2.97
N LYS A 352 1.42 -13.37 -3.98
CA LYS A 352 1.13 -13.07 -5.38
C LYS A 352 -0.10 -13.87 -5.78
N ASP A 353 -1.16 -13.19 -6.19
CA ASP A 353 -2.36 -13.86 -6.69
C ASP A 353 -2.00 -14.80 -7.86
N GLY A 354 -2.59 -16.01 -7.86
CA GLY A 354 -2.36 -17.03 -8.88
C GLY A 354 -1.23 -18.02 -8.57
N TYR A 355 -0.42 -17.79 -7.54
CA TYR A 355 0.57 -18.74 -7.07
C TYR A 355 0.23 -19.21 -5.66
N ASP A 356 0.24 -20.53 -5.43
CA ASP A 356 0.03 -21.12 -4.09
C ASP A 356 1.26 -20.90 -3.17
N GLU A 357 2.33 -20.31 -3.71
CA GLU A 357 3.56 -19.99 -3.02
C GLU A 357 3.61 -18.52 -2.58
N SER A 358 3.90 -18.32 -1.30
CA SER A 358 4.17 -17.01 -0.70
C SER A 358 5.67 -16.85 -0.52
N LEU A 359 6.23 -15.73 -0.95
CA LEU A 359 7.64 -15.42 -0.74
C LEU A 359 7.81 -14.74 0.62
N VAL A 360 8.74 -15.24 1.43
CA VAL A 360 9.02 -14.72 2.78
C VAL A 360 10.42 -14.13 2.79
N PHE A 361 10.50 -12.85 3.17
CA PHE A 361 11.74 -12.10 3.28
C PHE A 361 11.90 -11.56 4.70
N LYS A 362 13.12 -11.59 5.22
CA LYS A 362 13.45 -11.01 6.52
C LYS A 362 14.34 -9.79 6.29
N ILE A 363 13.94 -8.66 6.82
CA ILE A 363 14.72 -7.42 6.78
C ILE A 363 15.53 -7.31 8.07
N VAL A 364 16.86 -7.32 7.90
CA VAL A 364 17.83 -7.37 8.98
C VAL A 364 18.52 -6.01 9.15
N ALA A 365 18.88 -5.68 10.39
CA ALA A 365 19.52 -4.41 10.74
C ALA A 365 20.90 -4.23 10.10
N ASP A 366 21.59 -5.34 9.86
CA ASP A 366 22.99 -5.34 9.48
C ASP A 366 23.15 -5.27 7.95
N ASP A 367 23.81 -4.21 7.48
CA ASP A 367 24.16 -4.03 6.07
C ASP A 367 25.32 -4.94 5.62
N GLN A 368 26.03 -5.58 6.56
CA GLN A 368 27.10 -6.55 6.29
C GLN A 368 26.61 -7.97 5.99
N VAL A 369 25.29 -8.18 5.88
CA VAL A 369 24.69 -9.47 5.47
C VAL A 369 24.90 -9.68 3.97
N ASN A 370 26.16 -9.87 3.57
CA ASN A 370 26.54 -10.35 2.26
C ASN A 370 26.68 -11.89 2.23
N ASN A 371 26.51 -12.58 3.37
CA ASN A 371 26.61 -14.05 3.49
C ASN A 371 25.39 -14.74 4.15
N GLY A 372 24.28 -14.02 4.35
CA GLY A 372 23.04 -14.56 4.95
C GLY A 372 22.15 -15.30 3.95
N SER A 373 21.08 -15.92 4.46
CA SER A 373 20.06 -16.60 3.64
C SER A 373 19.60 -15.72 2.48
N PRO A 374 19.32 -16.27 1.28
CA PRO A 374 18.79 -15.49 0.14
C PRO A 374 17.50 -14.69 0.43
N SER A 375 16.82 -15.02 1.53
CA SER A 375 15.64 -14.33 2.04
C SER A 375 15.93 -13.05 2.83
N ASP A 376 17.18 -12.80 3.20
CA ASP A 376 17.56 -11.71 4.08
C ASP A 376 17.88 -10.45 3.26
N ILE A 377 17.27 -9.33 3.66
CA ILE A 377 17.41 -8.03 3.00
C ILE A 377 17.94 -7.03 4.02
N ALA A 378 19.05 -6.38 3.72
CA ALA A 378 19.55 -5.29 4.55
C ALA A 378 18.53 -4.15 4.66
N VAL A 379 18.40 -3.52 5.83
CA VAL A 379 17.45 -2.43 6.06
C VAL A 379 17.66 -1.25 5.09
N SER A 380 18.92 -0.97 4.70
CA SER A 380 19.26 0.04 3.69
C SER A 380 18.69 -0.28 2.29
N LYS A 381 18.48 -1.58 1.98
CA LYS A 381 17.94 -2.06 0.70
C LYS A 381 16.44 -2.32 0.73
N ALA A 382 15.83 -2.29 1.91
CA ALA A 382 14.41 -2.60 2.15
C ALA A 382 13.45 -1.70 1.36
N ALA A 383 13.71 -0.40 1.35
CA ALA A 383 12.88 0.57 0.63
C ALA A 383 12.88 0.27 -0.87
N ASN A 384 14.07 0.10 -1.45
CA ASN A 384 14.26 -0.29 -2.84
C ASN A 384 13.58 -1.62 -3.16
N PHE A 385 13.65 -2.60 -2.25
CA PHE A 385 12.94 -3.86 -2.41
C PHE A 385 11.42 -3.67 -2.50
N ILE A 386 10.81 -2.97 -1.54
CA ILE A 386 9.35 -2.71 -1.57
C ILE A 386 8.93 -1.92 -2.81
N LEU A 387 9.75 -0.97 -3.26
CA LEU A 387 9.42 -0.09 -4.38
C LEU A 387 9.63 -0.74 -5.74
N ASN A 388 10.67 -1.55 -5.90
CA ASN A 388 11.13 -2.02 -7.19
C ASN A 388 11.13 -3.55 -7.33
N ARG A 389 10.76 -4.32 -6.30
CA ARG A 389 10.70 -5.79 -6.31
C ARG A 389 9.33 -6.38 -6.01
N ILE A 390 8.46 -5.64 -5.34
CA ILE A 390 7.10 -6.09 -5.05
C ILE A 390 6.18 -5.65 -6.20
N PRO A 391 5.51 -6.58 -6.90
CA PRO A 391 4.54 -6.22 -7.94
C PRO A 391 3.36 -5.47 -7.35
N VAL A 392 2.86 -4.46 -8.07
CA VAL A 392 1.61 -3.76 -7.76
C VAL A 392 0.46 -4.75 -7.67
N GLY A 393 -0.44 -4.54 -6.70
CA GLY A 393 -1.58 -5.41 -6.43
C GLY A 393 -1.28 -6.57 -5.46
N SER A 394 -0.01 -6.94 -5.28
CA SER A 394 0.40 -8.01 -4.36
C SER A 394 -0.03 -7.70 -2.93
N VAL A 395 -0.55 -8.70 -2.22
CA VAL A 395 -0.85 -8.59 -0.78
C VAL A 395 0.46 -8.76 -0.01
N VAL A 396 0.74 -7.82 0.89
CA VAL A 396 1.98 -7.78 1.67
C VAL A 396 1.64 -7.77 3.15
N ALA A 397 2.11 -8.79 3.88
CA ALA A 397 2.02 -8.84 5.32
C ALA A 397 3.37 -8.46 5.93
N ILE A 398 3.37 -7.53 6.88
CA ILE A 398 4.58 -7.06 7.56
C ILE A 398 4.41 -7.20 9.06
N SER A 399 5.40 -7.82 9.71
CA SER A 399 5.58 -7.82 11.16
C SER A 399 6.93 -7.21 11.49
N LEU A 400 6.97 -6.25 12.41
CA LEU A 400 8.20 -5.67 12.91
C LEU A 400 8.24 -5.82 14.42
N THR A 401 9.27 -6.51 14.91
CA THR A 401 9.65 -6.55 16.33
C THR A 401 10.91 -5.73 16.50
N THR A 402 10.90 -4.74 17.38
CA THR A 402 12.12 -4.05 17.83
C THR A 402 12.29 -4.22 19.34
N SER A 403 13.50 -4.53 19.77
CA SER A 403 13.92 -4.44 21.18
C SER A 403 14.51 -3.06 21.45
N PRO A 404 14.37 -2.49 22.67
CA PRO A 404 15.09 -1.28 23.07
C PRO A 404 16.61 -1.40 22.94
N SER A 405 17.15 -2.62 23.04
CA SER A 405 18.57 -2.91 22.84
C SER A 405 18.97 -3.06 21.37
N SER A 406 18.00 -3.01 20.45
CA SER A 406 18.27 -3.17 19.02
C SER A 406 18.80 -1.87 18.43
N SER A 407 19.80 -1.98 17.57
CA SER A 407 20.25 -0.88 16.70
C SER A 407 19.33 -0.66 15.49
N PHE A 408 18.26 -1.45 15.37
CA PHE A 408 17.37 -1.43 14.22
C PHE A 408 16.57 -0.13 14.18
N THR A 409 16.98 0.78 13.28
CA THR A 409 16.28 2.03 13.01
C THR A 409 15.68 1.95 11.61
N ILE A 410 14.39 2.26 11.47
CA ILE A 410 13.74 2.34 10.16
C ILE A 410 14.08 3.69 9.51
N PRO A 411 14.82 3.70 8.38
CA PRO A 411 15.13 4.92 7.65
C PRO A 411 13.87 5.53 7.02
N GLN A 412 13.90 6.84 6.75
CA GLN A 412 12.76 7.57 6.19
C GLN A 412 12.26 6.94 4.87
N ASP A 413 13.17 6.58 3.97
CA ASP A 413 12.85 5.95 2.68
C ASP A 413 12.06 4.63 2.86
N LEU A 414 12.34 3.86 3.91
CA LEU A 414 11.58 2.64 4.21
C LEU A 414 10.18 2.98 4.74
N ARG A 415 10.03 4.04 5.54
CA ARG A 415 8.71 4.51 6.00
C ARG A 415 7.85 4.96 4.84
N ASP A 416 8.44 5.64 3.86
CA ASP A 416 7.77 6.09 2.65
C ASP A 416 7.45 4.91 1.72
N ALA A 417 8.35 3.94 1.60
CA ALA A 417 8.06 2.69 0.88
C ALA A 417 6.88 1.91 1.51
N LEU A 418 6.78 1.86 2.85
CA LEU A 418 5.63 1.25 3.55
C LEU A 418 4.32 1.97 3.23
N LYS A 419 4.31 3.29 3.02
CA LYS A 419 3.10 4.03 2.60
C LYS A 419 2.55 3.54 1.27
N THR A 420 3.41 3.06 0.36
CA THR A 420 3.00 2.45 -0.92
C THR A 420 2.31 1.10 -0.76
N LEU A 421 2.32 0.52 0.45
CA LEU A 421 1.55 -0.66 0.82
C LEU A 421 0.21 -0.28 1.45
N GLY A 422 -0.06 1.02 1.59
CA GLY A 422 -1.22 1.59 2.27
C GLY A 422 -1.01 1.93 3.75
N ALA A 423 0.22 1.91 4.26
CA ALA A 423 0.52 2.27 5.65
C ALA A 423 0.30 3.77 5.95
N ASN A 424 -0.17 4.07 7.15
CA ASN A 424 -0.39 5.40 7.74
C ASN A 424 0.50 5.61 8.97
N LEU A 425 0.75 4.56 9.74
CA LEU A 425 1.40 4.56 11.05
C LEU A 425 2.90 4.27 10.95
N SER A 426 3.44 4.06 9.74
CA SER A 426 4.87 3.80 9.52
C SER A 426 5.78 4.92 10.04
N SER A 427 5.29 6.17 10.09
CA SER A 427 6.03 7.30 10.67
C SER A 427 6.14 7.25 12.19
N LYS A 428 5.29 6.48 12.88
CA LYS A 428 5.29 6.35 14.35
C LYS A 428 6.20 5.22 14.86
N ILE A 429 6.79 4.44 13.96
CA ILE A 429 7.70 3.35 14.32
C ILE A 429 8.96 3.89 14.99
N ASN A 430 9.36 3.33 16.12
CA ASN A 430 10.61 3.58 16.82
C ASN A 430 11.25 2.25 17.27
N ASN A 431 12.30 2.30 18.09
CA ASN A 431 13.04 1.12 18.56
C ASN A 431 12.32 0.27 19.64
N GLN A 432 11.10 0.62 20.02
CA GLN A 432 10.26 -0.13 20.98
C GLN A 432 8.95 -0.61 20.36
N SER A 433 8.75 -0.35 19.06
CA SER A 433 7.50 -0.63 18.38
C SER A 433 7.33 -2.13 18.09
N SER A 434 6.17 -2.65 18.45
CA SER A 434 5.55 -3.77 17.76
C SER A 434 4.70 -3.18 16.64
N TYR A 435 4.96 -3.55 15.38
CA TYR A 435 4.19 -3.07 14.24
C TYR A 435 3.72 -4.25 13.37
N ALA A 436 2.47 -4.17 12.94
CA ALA A 436 1.84 -5.11 12.04
C ALA A 436 1.12 -4.34 10.93
N LEU A 437 1.20 -4.83 9.70
CA LEU A 437 0.55 -4.25 8.53
C LEU A 437 0.12 -5.38 7.58
N ILE A 438 -1.09 -5.29 7.03
CA ILE A 438 -1.49 -6.15 5.91
C ILE A 438 -1.92 -5.26 4.74
N GLY A 439 -0.97 -4.89 3.90
CA GLY A 439 -1.17 -3.96 2.80
C GLY A 439 -1.37 -4.63 1.45
N ARG A 440 -1.62 -3.80 0.43
CA ARG A 440 -1.40 -4.16 -0.97
C ARG A 440 -0.45 -3.16 -1.59
N LYS A 441 0.49 -3.65 -2.39
CA LYS A 441 1.40 -2.76 -3.11
C LYS A 441 0.61 -1.90 -4.10
N GLY A 442 0.87 -0.60 -4.08
CA GLY A 442 0.14 0.39 -4.86
C GLY A 442 -1.09 0.93 -4.15
N SER A 443 -1.40 0.52 -2.91
CA SER A 443 -2.56 1.03 -2.20
C SER A 443 -2.31 2.43 -1.60
N PRO A 444 -3.35 3.27 -1.47
CA PRO A 444 -3.22 4.62 -0.92
C PRO A 444 -2.79 4.62 0.55
N PRO A 445 -1.96 5.55 1.01
CA PRO A 445 -1.60 5.63 2.42
C PRO A 445 -2.84 5.71 3.33
N GLY A 446 -2.85 4.94 4.42
CA GLY A 446 -4.01 4.79 5.32
C GLY A 446 -5.14 3.90 4.85
N SER A 447 -4.96 3.21 3.71
CA SER A 447 -5.90 2.20 3.21
C SER A 447 -5.64 0.80 3.72
N ALA A 448 -4.47 0.51 4.30
CA ALA A 448 -4.15 -0.83 4.79
C ALA A 448 -4.57 -0.98 6.25
N PRO A 449 -5.09 -2.15 6.69
CA PRO A 449 -5.15 -2.48 8.09
C PRO A 449 -3.73 -2.51 8.65
N GLU A 450 -3.49 -1.73 9.69
CA GLU A 450 -2.21 -1.66 10.39
C GLU A 450 -2.43 -1.39 11.87
N GLN A 451 -1.46 -1.79 12.68
CA GLN A 451 -1.45 -1.54 14.12
C GLN A 451 -0.01 -1.30 14.57
N ILE A 452 0.12 -0.43 15.58
CA ILE A 452 1.38 -0.15 16.24
C ILE A 452 1.15 -0.06 17.75
N SER A 453 2.07 -0.63 18.52
CA SER A 453 2.12 -0.44 19.97
C SER A 453 3.57 -0.28 20.40
N GLN A 454 3.82 0.63 21.34
CA GLN A 454 5.15 0.88 21.90
C GLN A 454 5.41 0.08 23.18
N THR A 455 4.36 -0.45 23.78
CA THR A 455 4.42 -1.08 25.09
C THR A 455 3.89 -2.50 25.09
N GLY A 456 3.30 -2.94 23.99
CA GLY A 456 2.73 -4.27 23.87
C GLY A 456 2.81 -4.85 22.46
N PRO A 457 2.39 -6.11 22.31
CA PRO A 457 2.17 -6.74 21.03
C PRO A 457 0.97 -6.17 20.27
N VAL A 458 1.03 -6.37 18.96
CA VAL A 458 -0.04 -6.06 18.00
C VAL A 458 -0.25 -7.25 17.09
N SER A 459 -1.47 -7.42 16.60
CA SER A 459 -1.74 -8.37 15.55
C SER A 459 -2.95 -7.97 14.74
N LEU A 460 -2.93 -8.35 13.49
CA LEU A 460 -3.97 -8.07 12.53
C LEU A 460 -4.42 -9.38 11.93
N SER A 461 -5.69 -9.40 11.55
CA SER A 461 -6.13 -10.38 10.59
C SER A 461 -7.19 -9.79 9.68
N GLY A 462 -7.14 -10.21 8.43
CA GLY A 462 -8.05 -9.75 7.40
C GLY A 462 -8.29 -10.83 6.35
N CYS A 463 -9.41 -10.68 5.68
CA CYS A 463 -9.78 -11.44 4.49
C CYS A 463 -9.61 -10.52 3.28
N PHE A 464 -8.76 -10.91 2.34
CA PHE A 464 -8.48 -10.12 1.12
C PHE A 464 -9.08 -10.82 -0.07
N SER A 465 -9.97 -10.15 -0.80
CA SER A 465 -10.54 -10.75 -2.00
C SER A 465 -9.44 -11.06 -3.01
N ASN A 466 -9.38 -12.29 -3.53
CA ASN A 466 -8.51 -12.65 -4.65
C ASN A 466 -8.92 -11.90 -5.94
N SER A 467 -10.08 -11.21 -5.92
CA SER A 467 -10.73 -10.61 -7.08
C SER A 467 -10.91 -9.10 -7.00
N MET A 468 -10.20 -8.37 -6.12
CA MET A 468 -10.09 -6.93 -6.40
C MET A 468 -9.49 -6.81 -7.79
N PRO A 469 -9.96 -5.90 -8.66
CA PRO A 469 -9.36 -5.68 -9.94
C PRO A 469 -7.96 -5.12 -9.66
N ALA A 470 -7.01 -6.03 -9.45
CA ALA A 470 -5.66 -5.83 -9.89
C ALA A 470 -5.82 -5.22 -11.27
N ILE A 471 -5.23 -4.04 -11.46
CA ILE A 471 -4.97 -3.52 -12.80
C ILE A 471 -4.58 -4.76 -13.63
N PRO A 472 -5.32 -5.08 -14.72
CA PRO A 472 -5.38 -6.41 -15.33
C PRO A 472 -3.99 -7.03 -15.36
N TYR A 473 -3.84 -8.23 -14.79
CA TYR A 473 -2.61 -8.96 -14.44
C TYR A 473 -1.41 -8.67 -15.33
N GLY A 474 -0.86 -7.49 -15.12
CA GLY A 474 0.23 -6.90 -15.86
C GLY A 474 1.54 -7.55 -15.48
N PHE A 475 2.17 -8.40 -16.28
CA PHE A 475 3.59 -8.61 -16.14
C PHE A 475 4.39 -7.41 -16.60
N GLU A 476 5.29 -6.96 -15.73
CA GLU A 476 6.22 -5.89 -16.02
C GLU A 476 7.50 -6.49 -16.61
N ILE A 477 7.97 -6.01 -17.75
CA ILE A 477 9.34 -6.27 -18.21
C ILE A 477 10.15 -4.99 -18.01
N LYS A 478 11.36 -5.11 -17.47
CA LYS A 478 12.35 -4.04 -17.43
C LYS A 478 13.68 -4.55 -17.93
N ALA A 479 14.30 -3.81 -18.83
CA ALA A 479 15.61 -4.07 -19.40
C ALA A 479 16.52 -2.87 -19.11
N ILE A 480 17.67 -3.14 -18.49
CA ILE A 480 18.69 -2.14 -18.18
C ILE A 480 19.97 -2.59 -18.85
N GLY A 481 20.51 -1.78 -19.76
CA GLY A 481 21.80 -2.03 -20.40
C GLY A 481 22.76 -0.88 -20.16
N LYS A 482 23.99 -1.19 -19.74
CA LYS A 482 25.08 -0.22 -19.60
C LYS A 482 26.28 -0.68 -20.43
N GLY A 483 26.64 0.12 -21.44
CA GLY A 483 27.79 -0.12 -22.30
C GLY A 483 29.13 0.04 -21.58
N CYS A 484 30.26 -0.01 -22.30
CA CYS A 484 31.59 0.07 -21.68
C CYS A 484 32.12 1.50 -21.57
N ASP A 485 32.76 1.79 -20.43
CA ASP A 485 33.67 2.92 -20.30
C ASP A 485 35.11 2.46 -20.66
N GLN A 486 35.86 3.21 -21.46
CA GLN A 486 37.27 2.87 -21.78
C GLN A 486 38.20 2.91 -20.55
N ILE A 487 37.75 3.50 -19.44
CA ILE A 487 38.54 3.73 -18.22
C ILE A 487 38.25 2.65 -17.15
N GLY A 488 37.82 1.45 -17.57
CA GLY A 488 37.54 0.36 -16.64
C GLY A 488 36.29 0.59 -15.76
N GLY A 489 35.32 1.34 -16.25
CA GLY A 489 34.03 1.49 -15.58
C GLY A 489 33.19 0.22 -15.68
N ASP A 490 32.37 -0.04 -14.66
CA ASP A 490 31.48 -1.20 -14.60
C ASP A 490 30.42 -1.12 -15.70
N SER A 491 30.43 -2.12 -16.60
CA SER A 491 29.33 -2.40 -17.54
C SER A 491 28.46 -3.51 -16.96
N TYR A 492 27.15 -3.39 -17.12
CA TYR A 492 26.21 -4.37 -16.58
C TYR A 492 24.93 -4.40 -17.40
N VAL A 493 24.22 -5.51 -17.28
CA VAL A 493 22.86 -5.67 -17.79
C VAL A 493 22.00 -6.29 -16.70
N LYS A 494 20.73 -5.88 -16.64
CA LYS A 494 19.75 -6.44 -15.73
C LYS A 494 18.40 -6.54 -16.42
N PHE A 495 17.81 -7.73 -16.36
CA PHE A 495 16.42 -7.93 -16.72
C PHE A 495 15.57 -8.16 -15.49
N TYR A 496 14.36 -7.62 -15.53
CA TYR A 496 13.33 -7.88 -14.53
C TYR A 496 12.05 -8.31 -15.22
N VAL A 497 11.42 -9.34 -14.68
CA VAL A 497 10.05 -9.73 -15.03
C VAL A 497 9.23 -9.68 -13.74
N ASN A 498 8.12 -8.95 -13.72
CA ASN A 498 7.33 -8.72 -12.50
C ASN A 498 8.18 -8.22 -11.33
N SER A 499 9.08 -7.26 -11.60
CA SER A 499 9.99 -6.69 -10.59
C SER A 499 11.01 -7.70 -10.02
N GLN A 500 10.99 -8.97 -10.44
CA GLN A 500 11.97 -10.00 -10.09
C GLN A 500 13.13 -9.97 -11.09
N GLU A 501 14.36 -9.83 -10.61
CA GLU A 501 15.54 -9.85 -11.49
C GLU A 501 15.83 -11.27 -11.92
N ILE A 502 16.05 -11.43 -13.23
CA ILE A 502 16.48 -12.69 -13.81
C ILE A 502 17.99 -12.76 -13.61
N LYS A 503 18.43 -13.64 -12.70
CA LYS A 503 19.85 -13.88 -12.45
C LYS A 503 20.42 -14.70 -13.60
N PHE A 504 21.43 -14.18 -14.28
CA PHE A 504 22.06 -14.81 -15.43
C PHE A 504 23.51 -14.34 -15.55
N ASP A 505 24.38 -15.20 -16.09
CA ASP A 505 25.77 -14.87 -16.36
C ASP A 505 25.87 -14.15 -17.70
N TYR A 506 25.56 -12.86 -17.66
CA TYR A 506 25.50 -12.03 -18.85
C TYR A 506 26.87 -11.85 -19.51
N SER A 507 26.97 -12.19 -20.81
CA SER A 507 28.16 -11.96 -21.61
C SER A 507 28.33 -10.47 -21.96
N LYS A 508 29.47 -10.15 -22.57
CA LYS A 508 29.65 -8.86 -23.24
C LYS A 508 28.69 -8.76 -24.43
N ALA A 509 28.45 -7.53 -24.87
CA ALA A 509 27.60 -7.13 -25.98
C ALA A 509 26.08 -7.27 -25.73
N LEU A 510 25.36 -8.03 -26.56
CA LEU A 510 23.90 -8.12 -26.53
C LEU A 510 23.40 -9.22 -25.61
N ASN A 511 22.32 -8.93 -24.88
CA ASN A 511 21.63 -9.90 -24.06
C ASN A 511 20.15 -9.82 -24.41
N MET A 512 19.51 -10.98 -24.62
CA MET A 512 18.13 -11.08 -25.10
C MET A 512 17.30 -11.96 -24.17
N LEU A 513 16.24 -11.38 -23.62
CA LEU A 513 15.22 -12.03 -22.82
C LEU A 513 13.96 -12.19 -23.66
N VAL A 514 13.43 -13.42 -23.73
CA VAL A 514 12.15 -13.70 -24.37
C VAL A 514 11.13 -14.09 -23.32
N VAL A 515 10.01 -13.38 -23.27
CA VAL A 515 8.91 -13.57 -22.32
C VAL A 515 7.65 -13.93 -23.10
N ARG A 516 6.97 -15.00 -22.72
CA ARG A 516 5.71 -15.41 -23.37
C ARG A 516 4.59 -14.41 -23.05
N PRO A 517 3.48 -14.40 -23.80
CA PRO A 517 2.33 -13.51 -23.54
C PRO A 517 1.67 -13.68 -22.16
N ASP A 518 1.91 -14.80 -21.47
CA ASP A 518 1.45 -15.05 -20.11
C ASP A 518 2.39 -14.48 -19.03
N GLY A 519 3.50 -13.85 -19.43
CA GLY A 519 4.54 -13.32 -18.56
C GLY A 519 5.54 -14.36 -18.07
N SER A 520 5.44 -15.61 -18.50
CA SER A 520 6.42 -16.65 -18.20
C SER A 520 7.70 -16.45 -19.02
N LEU A 521 8.85 -16.72 -18.40
CA LEU A 521 10.13 -16.71 -19.09
C LEU A 521 10.17 -17.82 -20.14
N SER A 522 10.45 -17.48 -21.40
CA SER A 522 10.74 -18.46 -22.45
C SER A 522 12.20 -18.87 -22.38
N TYR A 523 13.11 -17.95 -22.65
CA TYR A 523 14.55 -18.13 -22.49
C TYR A 523 15.29 -16.79 -22.35
N LEU A 524 16.54 -16.88 -21.92
CA LEU A 524 17.49 -15.76 -21.82
C LEU A 524 18.83 -16.22 -22.42
N ARG A 525 19.37 -15.44 -23.35
CA ARG A 525 20.65 -15.71 -24.01
C ARG A 525 21.49 -14.45 -24.10
N SER A 526 22.80 -14.62 -24.21
CA SER A 526 23.76 -13.54 -24.43
C SER A 526 24.64 -13.85 -25.63
N TYR A 527 25.02 -12.81 -26.37
CA TYR A 527 25.71 -12.89 -27.65
C TYR A 527 26.84 -11.85 -27.63
N ASP A 528 28.10 -12.28 -27.80
CA ASP A 528 29.26 -11.38 -27.87
C ASP A 528 29.39 -10.74 -29.27
N THR A 529 28.39 -9.96 -29.66
CA THR A 529 28.36 -9.22 -30.94
C THR A 529 29.38 -8.09 -31.01
N GLY A 530 30.19 -7.89 -29.96
CA GLY A 530 31.33 -6.99 -29.97
C GLY A 530 32.59 -7.64 -30.55
N THR A 531 32.70 -8.98 -30.50
CA THR A 531 33.92 -9.69 -30.91
C THR A 531 33.72 -10.94 -31.77
N SER A 532 32.51 -11.51 -31.80
CA SER A 532 32.18 -12.76 -32.51
C SER A 532 31.13 -12.53 -33.61
N ASP A 533 31.48 -12.80 -34.88
CA ASP A 533 30.52 -12.78 -36.00
C ASP A 533 29.51 -13.93 -35.88
N SER A 534 29.96 -15.11 -35.43
CA SER A 534 29.07 -16.26 -35.22
C SER A 534 28.02 -16.00 -34.14
N ASP A 535 28.33 -15.19 -33.13
CA ASP A 535 27.34 -14.82 -32.09
C ASP A 535 26.30 -13.85 -32.64
N ALA A 536 26.68 -12.98 -33.59
CA ALA A 536 25.74 -12.10 -34.28
C ALA A 536 24.80 -12.91 -35.20
N GLU A 537 25.31 -13.95 -35.87
CA GLU A 537 24.50 -14.89 -36.65
C GLU A 537 23.54 -15.70 -35.75
N ALA A 538 24.03 -16.21 -34.63
CA ALA A 538 23.21 -16.94 -33.66
C ALA A 538 22.11 -16.05 -33.04
N PHE A 539 22.41 -14.77 -32.79
CA PHE A 539 21.40 -13.79 -32.38
C PHE A 539 20.29 -13.66 -33.42
N ILE A 540 20.63 -13.56 -34.71
CA ILE A 540 19.65 -13.45 -35.80
C ILE A 540 18.78 -14.71 -35.89
N GLU A 541 19.38 -15.90 -35.77
CA GLU A 541 18.67 -17.18 -35.81
C GLU A 541 17.66 -17.27 -34.64
N ASP A 542 18.14 -17.14 -33.40
CA ASP A 542 17.30 -17.20 -32.21
C ASP A 542 16.19 -16.14 -32.22
N PHE A 543 16.52 -14.93 -32.69
CA PHE A 543 15.55 -13.84 -32.77
C PHE A 543 14.46 -14.14 -33.80
N ASN A 544 14.74 -14.81 -34.92
CA ASN A 544 13.73 -15.22 -35.90
C ASN A 544 12.83 -16.35 -35.39
N ASP A 545 13.38 -17.24 -34.56
CA ASP A 545 12.67 -18.41 -34.02
C ASP A 545 11.61 -18.07 -32.96
N VAL A 546 11.60 -16.85 -32.42
CA VAL A 546 10.54 -16.43 -31.48
C VAL A 546 9.23 -16.27 -32.25
N GLU A 547 8.25 -17.14 -32.12
CA GLU A 547 6.99 -17.00 -32.88
C GLU A 547 6.05 -15.91 -32.32
N ASP A 548 5.99 -15.80 -30.99
CA ASP A 548 5.08 -14.93 -30.24
C ASP A 548 5.70 -14.54 -28.88
N GLY A 549 5.22 -13.44 -28.29
CA GLY A 549 5.64 -12.91 -27.00
C GLY A 549 6.40 -11.60 -27.09
N TYR A 550 7.19 -11.32 -26.06
CA TYR A 550 7.95 -10.09 -25.89
C TYR A 550 9.45 -10.39 -25.91
N ILE A 551 10.20 -9.62 -26.68
CA ILE A 551 11.65 -9.63 -26.68
C ILE A 551 12.15 -8.37 -25.98
N ALA A 552 12.95 -8.55 -24.94
CA ALA A 552 13.69 -7.50 -24.28
C ALA A 552 15.19 -7.67 -24.54
N ILE A 553 15.85 -6.65 -25.07
CA ILE A 553 17.28 -6.62 -25.33
C ILE A 553 17.92 -5.55 -24.46
N ALA A 554 19.12 -5.82 -23.95
CA ALA A 554 19.95 -4.84 -23.27
C ALA A 554 21.44 -5.12 -23.47
N THR A 555 22.25 -4.06 -23.47
CA THR A 555 23.68 -4.17 -23.76
C THR A 555 24.56 -4.17 -22.51
N LYS A 556 25.70 -4.88 -22.59
CA LYS A 556 26.78 -4.88 -21.62
C LYS A 556 28.12 -4.74 -22.34
N GLY A 557 28.72 -3.56 -22.35
CA GLY A 557 29.97 -3.32 -23.07
C GLY A 557 29.78 -2.92 -24.55
N GLU A 558 30.72 -3.32 -25.40
CA GLU A 558 30.66 -3.07 -26.85
C GLU A 558 29.73 -4.08 -27.53
N TRP A 559 28.79 -3.61 -28.36
CA TRP A 559 27.75 -4.46 -28.95
C TRP A 559 27.52 -4.22 -30.44
N THR A 560 28.13 -3.19 -31.02
CA THR A 560 27.84 -2.71 -32.37
C THR A 560 28.81 -3.24 -33.43
N GLN A 561 30.01 -3.65 -33.03
CA GLN A 561 31.12 -3.98 -33.94
C GLN A 561 30.78 -5.04 -34.98
N ASN A 562 30.20 -6.18 -34.58
CA ASN A 562 29.84 -7.27 -35.49
C ASN A 562 28.31 -7.36 -35.73
N LEU A 563 27.54 -6.38 -35.23
CA LEU A 563 26.11 -6.33 -35.46
C LEU A 563 25.82 -5.78 -36.87
N GLY A 564 25.80 -6.68 -37.86
CA GLY A 564 25.52 -6.35 -39.26
C GLY A 564 24.12 -5.80 -39.50
N ASP A 565 23.88 -5.27 -40.70
CA ASP A 565 22.62 -4.61 -41.07
C ASP A 565 21.41 -5.55 -40.97
N VAL A 566 21.60 -6.86 -41.19
CA VAL A 566 20.53 -7.87 -41.07
C VAL A 566 19.96 -7.90 -39.65
N ALA A 567 20.80 -7.97 -38.62
CA ALA A 567 20.35 -7.97 -37.23
C ALA A 567 19.63 -6.65 -36.86
N ARG A 568 20.16 -5.51 -37.32
CA ARG A 568 19.55 -4.19 -37.07
C ARG A 568 18.19 -4.05 -37.73
N ASN A 569 18.08 -4.50 -38.98
CA ASN A 569 16.82 -4.53 -39.72
C ASN A 569 15.82 -5.50 -39.06
N LEU A 570 16.29 -6.59 -38.46
CA LEU A 570 15.42 -7.53 -37.75
C LEU A 570 14.84 -6.92 -36.47
N ILE A 571 15.66 -6.26 -35.64
CA ILE A 571 15.20 -5.51 -34.46
C ILE A 571 14.16 -4.45 -34.87
N THR A 572 14.45 -3.72 -35.95
CA THR A 572 13.57 -2.67 -36.50
C THR A 572 12.24 -3.25 -37.00
N SER A 573 12.29 -4.25 -37.88
CA SER A 573 11.12 -4.76 -38.57
C SER A 573 10.22 -5.63 -37.70
N ARG A 574 10.78 -6.37 -36.74
CA ARG A 574 10.02 -7.37 -35.97
C ARG A 574 9.52 -6.88 -34.62
N LEU A 575 10.24 -5.95 -34.00
CA LEU A 575 9.81 -5.32 -32.74
C LEU A 575 9.23 -3.93 -32.96
N GLY A 576 9.19 -3.44 -34.21
CA GLY A 576 8.80 -2.08 -34.56
C GLY A 576 9.85 -1.02 -34.21
N GLY A 577 11.10 -1.43 -33.95
CA GLY A 577 12.20 -0.52 -33.61
C GLY A 577 12.38 0.55 -34.69
N THR A 578 12.92 1.71 -34.32
CA THR A 578 13.15 2.77 -35.31
C THR A 578 14.35 2.44 -36.16
N ASN A 579 14.24 2.67 -37.48
CA ASN A 579 15.36 2.56 -38.42
C ASN A 579 16.52 3.40 -37.88
N TYR A 580 17.58 2.73 -37.48
CA TYR A 580 18.79 3.33 -36.99
C TYR A 580 19.54 4.00 -38.15
N GLY A 581 19.14 5.23 -38.49
CA GLY A 581 20.04 6.15 -39.18
C GLY A 581 21.24 6.41 -38.28
N GLU A 582 22.44 6.01 -38.73
CA GLU A 582 23.78 6.31 -38.19
C GLU A 582 24.11 5.96 -36.70
N TYR A 583 23.13 5.85 -35.78
CA TYR A 583 23.33 5.85 -34.32
C TYR A 583 23.00 4.52 -33.61
N PRO A 584 23.62 3.41 -34.02
CA PRO A 584 24.46 2.73 -33.04
C PRO A 584 25.72 2.29 -33.77
N ARG A 585 26.58 3.26 -34.03
CA ARG A 585 27.99 3.00 -34.35
C ARG A 585 28.91 3.49 -33.23
N ASP A 586 28.35 4.11 -32.21
CA ASP A 586 29.11 4.63 -31.10
C ASP A 586 29.59 3.47 -30.24
N TYR A 587 30.89 3.24 -30.33
CA TYR A 587 31.60 2.26 -29.55
C TYR A 587 31.30 2.45 -28.05
N GLY A 588 30.74 1.42 -27.43
CA GLY A 588 30.42 1.33 -26.03
C GLY A 588 29.12 1.98 -25.63
N SER A 589 28.24 2.38 -26.55
CA SER A 589 26.94 2.98 -26.20
C SER A 589 26.03 2.06 -25.37
N SER A 590 25.21 2.64 -24.49
CA SER A 590 24.21 1.89 -23.73
C SER A 590 22.89 1.80 -24.48
N TYR A 591 22.30 0.61 -24.49
CA TYR A 591 21.07 0.35 -25.22
C TYR A 591 20.17 -0.64 -24.48
N SER A 592 18.87 -0.39 -24.51
CA SER A 592 17.84 -1.38 -24.19
C SER A 592 16.60 -1.19 -25.07
N ILE A 593 15.86 -2.27 -25.29
CA ILE A 593 14.61 -2.27 -26.05
C ILE A 593 13.70 -3.38 -25.55
N ILE A 594 12.39 -3.16 -25.55
CA ILE A 594 11.37 -4.16 -25.27
C ILE A 594 10.27 -4.02 -26.32
N GLY A 595 10.03 -5.05 -27.11
CA GLY A 595 8.97 -5.08 -28.11
C GLY A 595 8.22 -6.40 -28.10
N GLU A 596 7.02 -6.39 -28.67
CA GLU A 596 6.22 -7.59 -28.92
C GLU A 596 6.53 -8.11 -30.32
N VAL A 597 6.68 -9.43 -30.48
CA VAL A 597 7.04 -10.04 -31.74
C VAL A 597 5.87 -10.00 -32.72
N GLY A 598 6.10 -9.46 -33.91
CA GLY A 598 5.07 -9.40 -34.95
C GLY A 598 3.99 -8.35 -34.68
N ALA A 599 4.10 -7.62 -33.58
CA ALA A 599 3.25 -6.49 -33.29
C ALA A 599 3.55 -5.34 -34.27
N SER A 600 2.49 -4.65 -34.71
CA SER A 600 2.60 -3.41 -35.47
C SER A 600 3.01 -2.20 -34.62
N PHE A 601 3.35 -2.41 -33.35
CA PHE A 601 3.57 -1.34 -32.37
C PHE A 601 5.06 -1.03 -32.21
N ALA A 602 5.38 0.24 -31.94
CA ALA A 602 6.75 0.69 -31.71
C ALA A 602 7.24 0.24 -30.32
N PRO A 603 8.44 -0.31 -30.15
CA PRO A 603 8.90 -0.90 -28.91
C PRO A 603 9.26 0.20 -27.89
N VAL A 604 9.32 -0.16 -26.61
CA VAL A 604 9.94 0.70 -25.58
C VAL A 604 11.44 0.57 -25.72
N GLN A 605 12.10 1.63 -26.16
CA GLN A 605 13.51 1.65 -26.48
C GLN A 605 14.24 2.67 -25.60
N SER A 606 15.50 2.50 -25.27
CA SER A 606 16.30 3.52 -24.60
C SER A 606 17.72 3.43 -25.12
N PHE A 607 18.33 4.58 -25.35
CA PHE A 607 19.66 4.69 -25.89
C PHE A 607 20.39 5.85 -25.21
N CYS A 608 21.61 5.60 -24.77
CA CYS A 608 22.53 6.63 -24.31
C CYS A 608 23.75 6.61 -25.23
N PRO A 609 23.93 7.61 -26.12
CA PRO A 609 25.14 7.72 -26.91
C PRO A 609 26.33 7.99 -26.00
N ARG A 610 27.51 7.63 -26.47
CA ARG A 610 28.75 7.98 -25.80
C ARG A 610 29.15 9.39 -26.23
N GLU A 611 28.89 10.38 -25.37
CA GLU A 611 29.12 11.79 -25.74
C GLU A 611 30.61 12.13 -25.97
N THR A 612 31.54 11.51 -25.24
CA THR A 612 32.99 11.68 -25.41
C THR A 612 33.77 10.48 -24.86
N SER A 613 35.09 10.41 -25.12
CA SER A 613 35.94 9.36 -24.54
C SER A 613 36.05 9.44 -23.00
N THR A 614 35.73 10.59 -22.40
CA THR A 614 35.90 10.90 -20.98
C THR A 614 34.61 11.02 -20.18
N ALA A 615 33.45 11.13 -20.83
CA ALA A 615 32.16 11.17 -20.13
C ALA A 615 31.78 9.76 -19.63
N PRO A 616 31.27 9.62 -18.39
CA PRO A 616 30.75 8.35 -17.91
C PRO A 616 29.56 7.92 -18.75
N ASN A 617 29.52 6.65 -19.14
CA ASN A 617 28.40 6.09 -19.87
C ASN A 617 27.26 5.77 -18.90
N TYR A 618 26.04 6.18 -19.22
CA TYR A 618 24.85 5.97 -18.40
C TYR A 618 24.04 4.77 -18.88
N PRO A 619 23.34 4.05 -17.99
CA PRO A 619 22.50 2.93 -18.39
C PRO A 619 21.28 3.40 -19.20
N ALA A 620 20.96 2.64 -20.25
CA ALA A 620 19.71 2.75 -20.99
C ALA A 620 18.64 1.86 -20.34
N ILE A 621 17.51 2.46 -19.96
CA ILE A 621 16.44 1.77 -19.22
C ILE A 621 15.15 1.78 -20.05
N SER A 622 14.70 0.58 -20.41
CA SER A 622 13.41 0.34 -21.06
C SER A 622 12.52 -0.47 -20.13
N SER A 623 11.23 -0.13 -20.05
CA SER A 623 10.28 -0.89 -19.23
C SER A 623 8.86 -0.85 -19.83
N ILE A 624 8.08 -1.91 -19.63
CA ILE A 624 6.70 -2.04 -20.08
C ILE A 624 5.90 -2.88 -19.07
N ARG A 625 4.57 -2.71 -19.00
CA ARG A 625 3.65 -3.54 -18.19
C ARG A 625 2.49 -4.09 -19.06
N VAL A 626 2.22 -5.40 -19.03
CA VAL A 626 1.38 -6.18 -19.97
C VAL A 626 0.43 -7.18 -19.24
N PRO A 627 -0.91 -7.26 -19.37
CA PRO A 627 -1.70 -6.91 -20.51
C PRO A 627 -2.15 -5.48 -20.35
N GLY A 628 -1.49 -4.66 -21.13
CA GLY A 628 -1.95 -3.35 -21.47
C GLY A 628 -1.86 -3.24 -23.00
N TYR A 629 -2.79 -2.54 -23.63
CA TYR A 629 -2.99 -2.11 -25.02
C TYR A 629 -2.74 -0.58 -25.32
N ASP A 630 -2.00 -0.20 -26.35
CA ASP A 630 -2.09 1.16 -26.94
C ASP A 630 -1.88 2.41 -26.06
N THR A 631 -0.61 2.66 -25.70
CA THR A 631 0.02 4.00 -25.81
C THR A 631 1.54 3.86 -25.69
N MET A 632 2.26 3.97 -26.81
CA MET A 632 3.72 3.92 -26.84
C MET A 632 4.31 5.33 -26.76
N LEU A 633 5.35 5.52 -25.96
CA LEU A 633 6.13 6.75 -25.91
C LEU A 633 7.51 6.56 -26.56
N ARG A 634 7.90 7.51 -27.41
CA ARG A 634 9.25 7.61 -27.99
C ARG A 634 9.82 8.99 -27.66
N GLU A 635 11.09 9.11 -27.28
CA GLU A 635 11.73 10.41 -27.02
C GLU A 635 12.85 10.66 -28.02
N ILE A 636 12.86 11.84 -28.63
CA ILE A 636 13.99 12.38 -29.40
C ILE A 636 14.23 13.79 -28.85
N GLY A 637 15.20 13.96 -27.94
CA GLY A 637 15.43 15.24 -27.24
C GLY A 637 14.33 15.57 -26.22
N ASP A 638 14.03 16.84 -25.94
CA ASP A 638 13.01 17.31 -24.96
C ASP A 638 11.53 16.95 -25.31
N SER A 639 11.26 15.90 -26.10
CA SER A 639 9.95 15.66 -26.72
C SER A 639 9.39 14.25 -26.55
N VAL A 640 8.13 14.16 -26.11
CA VAL A 640 7.35 12.93 -25.94
C VAL A 640 6.58 12.62 -27.24
N LEU A 641 6.87 11.50 -27.89
CA LEU A 641 6.21 11.04 -29.11
C LEU A 641 5.22 9.93 -28.76
N ILE A 642 3.98 10.00 -29.26
CA ILE A 642 2.96 8.98 -29.03
C ILE A 642 2.80 8.16 -30.32
N ASN A 643 2.88 6.84 -30.25
CA ASN A 643 2.66 5.91 -31.39
C ASN A 643 3.69 6.04 -32.55
N GLY A 644 4.96 6.29 -32.25
CA GLY A 644 6.06 6.12 -33.22
C GLY A 644 6.21 7.21 -34.31
N THR A 645 5.27 8.14 -34.44
CA THR A 645 5.36 9.26 -35.40
C THR A 645 6.31 10.35 -34.89
N THR A 646 7.32 10.72 -35.70
CA THR A 646 8.32 11.78 -35.42
C THR A 646 7.78 13.21 -35.58
N GLU A 647 6.68 13.37 -36.31
CA GLU A 647 6.00 14.65 -36.49
C GLU A 647 4.54 14.50 -36.06
N MET A 648 4.15 15.25 -35.05
CA MET A 648 2.74 15.45 -34.73
C MET A 648 2.30 16.75 -35.41
N LYS A 649 1.90 16.64 -36.68
CA LYS A 649 1.27 17.73 -37.43
C LYS A 649 -0.23 17.64 -37.26
N ILE A 650 -0.82 18.64 -36.60
CA ILE A 650 -2.27 18.84 -36.59
C ILE A 650 -2.53 20.15 -37.32
N HIS A 651 -3.25 20.07 -38.44
CA HIS A 651 -3.58 21.21 -39.31
C HIS A 651 -2.38 22.10 -39.67
N ASP A 652 -1.38 21.51 -40.34
CA ASP A 652 -0.16 22.19 -40.82
C ASP A 652 0.70 22.89 -39.75
N THR A 653 0.46 22.63 -38.47
CA THR A 653 1.23 23.20 -37.35
C THR A 653 1.98 22.10 -36.61
N THR A 654 3.30 22.26 -36.46
CA THR A 654 4.15 21.42 -35.60
C THR A 654 3.89 21.84 -34.15
N ILE A 655 3.17 21.02 -33.39
CA ILE A 655 2.72 21.42 -32.05
C ILE A 655 3.74 21.01 -30.98
N VAL A 656 4.31 22.02 -30.33
CA VAL A 656 4.92 21.97 -29.00
C VAL A 656 3.77 22.31 -28.02
N GLY A 657 2.97 21.33 -27.57
CA GLY A 657 1.77 21.58 -26.76
C GLY A 657 0.71 20.45 -26.77
N SER A 658 -0.11 20.40 -25.70
CA SER A 658 -0.97 19.29 -25.28
C SER A 658 -1.92 18.71 -26.34
N LEU A 659 -1.90 17.38 -26.48
CA LEU A 659 -2.90 16.62 -27.22
C LEU A 659 -4.15 16.34 -26.38
N SER A 660 -5.28 16.37 -27.07
CA SER A 660 -6.59 15.93 -26.60
C SER A 660 -7.14 14.89 -27.57
N SER A 661 -6.96 13.60 -27.27
CA SER A 661 -7.98 12.60 -27.62
C SER A 661 -8.86 12.38 -26.39
N ASP A 662 -10.08 11.89 -26.57
CA ASP A 662 -11.06 11.76 -25.46
C ASP A 662 -10.57 10.87 -24.30
N SER A 663 -9.52 10.07 -24.49
CA SER A 663 -9.03 9.11 -23.49
C SER A 663 -7.58 9.30 -23.02
N ILE A 664 -6.75 10.11 -23.69
CA ILE A 664 -5.33 10.28 -23.36
C ILE A 664 -4.99 11.77 -23.37
N LYS A 665 -4.48 12.27 -22.24
CA LYS A 665 -3.99 13.65 -22.09
C LYS A 665 -2.49 13.61 -21.79
N VAL A 666 -1.72 14.39 -22.55
CA VAL A 666 -0.26 14.49 -22.36
C VAL A 666 0.11 15.88 -21.88
N ALA A 667 0.85 15.94 -20.78
CA ALA A 667 1.42 17.17 -20.25
C ALA A 667 2.94 17.04 -20.14
N THR A 668 3.64 17.84 -20.95
CA THR A 668 5.06 18.10 -20.77
C THR A 668 5.19 19.28 -19.81
N ILE A 669 5.91 19.13 -18.69
CA ILE A 669 6.03 20.17 -17.63
C ILE A 669 6.66 21.48 -18.14
N ARG A 670 7.21 21.49 -19.35
CA ARG A 670 7.71 22.71 -20.00
C ARG A 670 6.61 23.62 -20.58
N ILE A 671 5.37 23.11 -20.74
CA ILE A 671 4.27 23.81 -21.44
C ILE A 671 2.93 23.53 -20.72
N ILE A 672 2.91 23.73 -19.42
CA ILE A 672 1.64 24.09 -18.79
C ILE A 672 1.49 25.58 -19.06
N ARG A 673 0.30 26.04 -19.47
CA ARG A 673 0.07 27.48 -19.73
C ARG A 673 0.64 28.26 -18.55
N VAL A 674 1.23 29.43 -18.79
CA VAL A 674 2.02 30.23 -17.81
C VAL A 674 1.30 30.47 -16.47
N GLU A 675 -0.01 30.20 -16.38
CA GLU A 675 -0.86 30.41 -15.21
C GLU A 675 -1.45 29.12 -14.58
N GLU A 676 -1.31 27.93 -15.18
CA GLU A 676 -1.83 26.67 -14.64
C GLU A 676 -0.68 25.82 -14.08
N THR A 677 -0.84 25.26 -12.88
CA THR A 677 0.17 24.36 -12.29
C THR A 677 -0.04 22.91 -12.77
N LEU A 678 0.98 22.05 -12.65
CA LEU A 678 0.82 20.61 -12.90
C LEU A 678 -0.28 20.01 -12.03
N PHE A 679 -0.39 20.50 -10.80
CA PHE A 679 -1.41 20.05 -9.89
C PHE A 679 -2.81 20.39 -10.40
N ASP A 680 -3.06 21.64 -10.79
CA ASP A 680 -4.36 22.08 -11.32
C ASP A 680 -4.74 21.30 -12.58
N PHE A 681 -3.77 21.12 -13.49
CA PHE A 681 -3.95 20.34 -14.70
C PHE A 681 -4.41 18.91 -14.38
N ILE A 682 -3.65 18.18 -13.58
CA ILE A 682 -3.97 16.77 -13.24
C ILE A 682 -5.28 16.66 -12.47
N LYS A 683 -5.54 17.58 -11.55
CA LYS A 683 -6.76 17.62 -10.75
C LYS A 683 -8.01 17.83 -11.62
N SER A 684 -7.92 18.62 -12.68
CA SER A 684 -9.03 18.88 -13.62
C SER A 684 -9.41 17.67 -14.48
N LEU A 685 -8.55 16.64 -14.54
CA LEU A 685 -8.80 15.47 -15.38
C LEU A 685 -9.86 14.54 -14.76
N PRO A 686 -10.75 13.97 -15.58
CA PRO A 686 -11.66 12.91 -15.13
C PRO A 686 -10.91 11.69 -14.58
N ASP A 687 -11.44 11.03 -13.56
CA ASP A 687 -10.92 9.74 -13.11
C ASP A 687 -10.96 8.70 -14.25
N GLY A 688 -9.90 7.89 -14.34
CA GLY A 688 -9.66 6.99 -15.47
C GLY A 688 -8.88 7.62 -16.63
N THR A 689 -8.64 8.94 -16.62
CA THR A 689 -7.80 9.60 -17.64
C THR A 689 -6.37 9.10 -17.54
N LYS A 690 -5.81 8.62 -18.65
CA LYS A 690 -4.39 8.26 -18.73
C LYS A 690 -3.56 9.53 -18.84
N VAL A 691 -2.51 9.60 -18.03
CA VAL A 691 -1.61 10.74 -17.95
C VAL A 691 -0.19 10.28 -18.17
N ILE A 692 0.50 11.02 -19.03
CA ILE A 692 1.93 10.88 -19.25
C ILE A 692 2.58 12.19 -18.83
N CYS A 693 3.58 12.11 -17.96
CA CYS A 693 4.33 13.26 -17.51
C CYS A 693 5.82 12.96 -17.49
N GLN A 694 6.61 13.92 -17.95
CA GLN A 694 8.07 13.86 -17.94
C GLN A 694 8.64 15.17 -17.41
N THR A 695 9.71 15.06 -16.63
CA THR A 695 10.43 16.20 -16.06
C THR A 695 11.84 16.23 -16.63
N THR A 696 12.32 17.40 -17.05
CA THR A 696 13.60 17.49 -17.78
C THR A 696 14.70 18.28 -17.07
N ASN A 697 14.46 18.91 -15.91
CA ASN A 697 15.56 19.57 -15.16
C ASN A 697 15.19 20.17 -13.79
N THR A 698 14.00 19.90 -13.24
CA THR A 698 13.56 20.60 -12.02
C THR A 698 13.59 19.65 -10.82
N SER A 699 14.22 20.10 -9.73
CA SER A 699 13.89 19.60 -8.41
C SER A 699 12.41 19.89 -8.18
N ILE A 700 11.59 18.86 -8.34
CA ILE A 700 10.16 18.92 -8.07
C ILE A 700 10.01 19.09 -6.55
N SER A 701 10.02 20.34 -6.11
CA SER A 701 10.17 20.68 -4.70
C SER A 701 8.83 21.04 -4.07
N SER A 702 7.78 21.26 -4.86
CA SER A 702 6.47 21.60 -4.32
C SER A 702 5.68 20.35 -3.94
N ASN A 703 5.00 20.43 -2.79
CA ASN A 703 4.05 19.39 -2.38
C ASN A 703 2.94 19.20 -3.42
N GLU A 704 2.54 20.26 -4.12
CA GLU A 704 1.54 20.22 -5.18
C GLU A 704 1.95 19.27 -6.32
N GLN A 705 3.20 19.33 -6.79
CA GLN A 705 3.64 18.40 -7.84
C GLN A 705 3.69 16.95 -7.35
N ARG A 706 4.08 16.73 -6.08
CA ARG A 706 4.04 15.40 -5.46
C ARG A 706 2.62 14.85 -5.45
N LEU A 707 1.66 15.68 -5.04
CA LEU A 707 0.24 15.34 -5.04
C LEU A 707 -0.30 15.10 -6.44
N ALA A 708 0.14 15.88 -7.43
CA ALA A 708 -0.20 15.68 -8.84
C ALA A 708 0.23 14.28 -9.32
N PHE A 709 1.45 13.85 -9.00
CA PHE A 709 1.90 12.51 -9.33
C PHE A 709 1.15 11.43 -8.56
N GLN A 710 0.88 11.64 -7.27
CA GLN A 710 0.09 10.69 -6.48
C GLN A 710 -1.34 10.50 -7.03
N MET A 711 -1.97 11.55 -7.56
CA MET A 711 -3.30 11.48 -8.19
C MET A 711 -3.33 10.60 -9.44
N ILE A 712 -2.20 10.40 -10.12
CA ILE A 712 -2.07 9.51 -11.28
C ILE A 712 -1.42 8.17 -10.90
N GLY A 713 -1.23 7.92 -9.61
CA GLY A 713 -0.69 6.67 -9.10
C GLY A 713 0.83 6.64 -8.91
N GLY A 714 1.52 7.79 -8.93
CA GLY A 714 2.95 7.88 -8.62
C GLY A 714 3.27 7.71 -7.13
N CYS A 715 4.42 7.14 -6.80
CA CYS A 715 4.96 7.02 -5.44
C CYS A 715 6.49 7.11 -5.35
N LYS A 716 7.23 6.81 -6.41
CA LYS A 716 8.70 6.81 -6.44
C LYS A 716 9.29 8.22 -6.44
N TYR A 717 8.47 9.22 -6.76
CA TYR A 717 8.91 10.61 -6.78
C TYR A 717 9.40 11.12 -5.40
N ASP A 718 8.86 10.63 -4.28
CA ASP A 718 9.28 11.03 -2.92
C ASP A 718 10.71 10.62 -2.56
N MET A 719 11.32 9.72 -3.34
CA MET A 719 12.72 9.38 -3.15
C MET A 719 13.57 10.54 -3.64
N LYS A 720 14.58 10.93 -2.85
CA LYS A 720 15.57 11.96 -3.21
C LYS A 720 16.11 11.68 -4.61
N GLN A 721 15.50 12.31 -5.62
CA GLN A 721 15.98 12.22 -6.98
C GLN A 721 17.32 12.92 -7.00
N PRO A 722 18.34 12.29 -7.55
CA PRO A 722 19.62 12.95 -7.60
C PRO A 722 19.50 14.12 -8.59
N TYR A 723 20.26 15.20 -8.35
CA TYR A 723 20.20 16.41 -9.18
C TYR A 723 20.33 16.04 -10.68
N ASN A 724 19.47 16.60 -11.52
CA ASN A 724 19.40 16.39 -12.98
C ASN A 724 18.94 15.00 -13.44
N ALA A 725 18.13 14.29 -12.66
CA ALA A 725 17.45 13.10 -13.16
C ALA A 725 16.19 13.47 -13.98
N VAL A 726 16.01 12.80 -15.13
CA VAL A 726 14.76 12.79 -15.88
C VAL A 726 13.79 11.82 -15.19
N TYR A 727 12.60 12.30 -14.86
CA TYR A 727 11.57 11.47 -14.25
C TYR A 727 10.38 11.35 -15.20
N THR A 728 10.07 10.11 -15.59
CA THR A 728 8.95 9.78 -16.45
C THR A 728 7.93 8.98 -15.66
N ILE A 729 6.69 9.44 -15.65
CA ILE A 729 5.55 8.77 -15.04
C ILE A 729 4.43 8.59 -16.06
N ILE A 730 3.92 7.36 -16.14
CA ILE A 730 2.72 7.02 -16.87
C ILE A 730 1.73 6.45 -15.89
N GLY A 731 0.65 7.19 -15.69
CA GLY A 731 -0.33 6.93 -14.67
C GLY A 731 -1.75 7.03 -15.18
N VAL A 732 -2.69 6.75 -14.30
CA VAL A 732 -4.12 6.92 -14.56
C VAL A 732 -4.68 7.74 -13.41
N LYS A 733 -5.36 8.84 -13.73
CA LYS A 733 -6.00 9.71 -12.75
C LYS A 733 -7.00 8.91 -11.91
N GLY A 734 -6.88 9.03 -10.60
CA GLY A 734 -7.70 8.30 -9.63
C GLY A 734 -7.15 6.92 -9.28
N CYS A 735 -6.04 6.48 -9.87
CA CYS A 735 -5.36 5.27 -9.43
C CYS A 735 -4.50 5.54 -8.20
N SER A 736 -4.35 4.51 -7.37
CA SER A 736 -3.67 4.59 -6.08
C SER A 736 -2.14 4.78 -6.22
N PRO A 737 -1.49 5.56 -5.32
CA PRO A 737 -0.03 5.75 -5.34
C PRO A 737 0.76 4.44 -5.41
N GLY A 738 1.68 4.35 -6.37
CA GLY A 738 2.48 3.18 -6.71
C GLY A 738 1.88 2.28 -7.79
N SER A 739 0.70 2.62 -8.32
CA SER A 739 0.13 1.95 -9.50
C SER A 739 0.70 2.44 -10.82
N ALA A 740 1.17 3.68 -10.87
CA ALA A 740 1.77 4.26 -12.05
C ALA A 740 3.07 3.54 -12.41
N MET A 741 3.38 3.58 -13.70
CA MET A 741 4.69 3.23 -14.18
C MET A 741 5.61 4.43 -13.99
N GLU A 742 6.63 4.26 -13.16
CA GLU A 742 7.56 5.32 -12.78
C GLU A 742 8.98 4.89 -13.12
N ASN A 743 9.67 5.71 -13.91
CA ASN A 743 11.03 5.48 -14.31
C ASN A 743 11.86 6.74 -14.05
N VAL A 744 13.04 6.54 -13.46
CA VAL A 744 13.93 7.60 -13.00
C VAL A 744 15.27 7.38 -13.67
N SER A 745 15.78 8.43 -14.29
CA SER A 745 17.09 8.43 -14.93
C SER A 745 18.18 8.45 -13.88
N GLU A 746 19.37 7.96 -14.21
CA GLU A 746 20.56 8.28 -13.40
C GLU A 746 20.96 9.75 -13.62
N ILE A 747 21.80 10.30 -12.72
CA ILE A 747 22.29 11.69 -12.78
C ILE A 747 22.82 11.98 -14.19
N ASN A 748 22.32 13.02 -14.85
CA ASN A 748 22.72 13.44 -16.21
C ASN A 748 22.40 12.44 -17.34
N SER A 749 21.62 11.39 -17.11
CA SER A 749 21.13 10.56 -18.22
C SER A 749 19.91 11.24 -18.84
N ASN A 750 20.01 11.64 -20.10
CA ASN A 750 18.96 12.40 -20.79
C ASN A 750 17.76 11.56 -21.25
N LEU A 751 17.65 10.26 -20.91
CA LEU A 751 16.69 9.39 -21.59
C LEU A 751 16.12 8.29 -20.71
N VAL A 752 14.79 8.29 -20.56
CA VAL A 752 14.04 7.31 -19.79
C VAL A 752 12.71 7.02 -20.48
N MET A 753 12.57 5.81 -21.03
CA MET A 753 11.37 5.43 -21.78
C MET A 753 10.49 4.46 -20.99
N ALA A 754 9.19 4.65 -21.15
CA ALA A 754 8.15 3.87 -20.50
C ALA A 754 6.94 3.73 -21.44
N SER A 755 6.21 2.62 -21.38
CA SER A 755 4.93 2.47 -22.09
C SER A 755 3.87 1.82 -21.20
N PHE A 756 2.64 2.29 -21.36
CA PHE A 756 1.45 1.78 -20.69
C PHE A 756 0.33 1.54 -21.68
N ALA A 757 -0.49 0.53 -21.39
CA ALA A 757 -1.39 0.01 -22.38
C ALA A 757 -2.78 -0.45 -21.70
N ARG A 758 -3.95 -0.43 -22.39
CA ARG A 758 -5.44 -0.63 -22.26
C ARG A 758 -5.89 -2.12 -22.38
N VAL A 759 -7.18 -2.46 -22.43
CA VAL A 759 -7.73 -3.74 -22.95
C VAL A 759 -9.08 -3.40 -23.61
N ASP A 760 -9.38 -3.89 -24.81
CA ASP A 760 -10.73 -3.75 -25.40
C ASP A 760 -11.64 -4.91 -25.02
N LYS A 761 -12.78 -4.57 -24.40
CA LYS A 761 -13.75 -5.52 -23.81
C LYS A 761 -14.58 -6.32 -24.82
N ASN A 762 -14.40 -6.13 -26.12
CA ASN A 762 -15.35 -6.64 -27.12
C ASN A 762 -15.02 -8.03 -27.70
N ASN A 763 -13.98 -8.73 -27.21
CA ASN A 763 -13.55 -10.03 -27.75
C ASN A 763 -13.52 -11.19 -26.71
N TYR A 764 -14.35 -11.14 -25.66
CA TYR A 764 -14.59 -12.28 -24.76
C TYR A 764 -16.07 -12.67 -24.71
#